data_AF-A0A2T7PE19-F1
#
_entry.id   AF-A0A2T7PE19-F1
#
_cell.length_a   1.000
_cell.length_b   1.000
_cell.length_c   1.000
_cell.angle_alpha   90.00
_cell.angle_beta   90.00
_cell.angle_gamma   90.00
#
_symmetry.space_group_name_H-M   'P 1'
#
loop_
_entity.id
_entity.type
_entity.pdbx_description
1 polymer ?
#
loop_
_entity_poly.entity_id
_entity_poly.type
_entity_poly.pdbx_seq_one_letter_code
_entity_poly.pdbx_strand_id
1 'polypeptide(L)'
;MIVKVFAFFVCVMTRTTIVTKVVTFTLPLLGLADDTCGQKADVVFIVDTSRSIQEPDYKKQLDFVSDLVTKLNVGPDTTHVGVVSFSTGAKGEIYLQDLNHDIPALQKTIKNIVFTRGRTTDTFDGLELAREKMFSQARGARPDVPRIVIVTTDGNSTNRAKTKHQAQLLRDKDIQVFAVGIGKVNLEELGEIATANTPDYVFKVANFDELRNQGPFIVLQACKAITTTTTTTTTTTSRTSTTTLPTTTLPTTTTTEEPIKVCSSKVADVVFVLDKSGSITSTSFQTQLNFVSDLVTVFNVASNHTHVAVVTFDSSPKIEFGLTDYYSTPQIQKAIKAIEYTAGSTNTDQALELVATHVLTPAGGARKEVAHVVIVVTDGQSASPNRTQQWAREVKKGGAYVFAIVGVGSGIDNAELMTIGSTPAKDFVHTVNSYGALQTIKNLLAVKACEGESTLSRGSYRSNTATVNCKKSPDAADVMYITDFTHAGGSDVRRNLDLIKNVTGGLGVGEGRVRVGLTSNNCPDVGDIGLEVANSAKDFANAVTLSGSSATPLTNILNRARGKLTVVKEGAREGVKRLAVVFVHGPIGDLKLSSREVLRAKSAANKPGVEFIFVGMGDTVDEKQLQQLSGERNPSTVRMLVDKPGQLQLTWENVLNEICEVLVPLEE
;
A
#
# COMPACT_ATOMS: atom_id res chain seq x y z
N MET A 1 22.56 -55.48 7.32
CA MET A 1 21.39 -56.37 7.17
C MET A 1 20.36 -55.96 8.22
N ILE A 2 19.16 -55.54 7.79
CA ILE A 2 17.85 -55.62 8.50
C ILE A 2 17.75 -55.26 10.02
N VAL A 3 17.19 -54.07 10.30
CA VAL A 3 16.01 -53.77 11.19
C VAL A 3 16.02 -54.00 12.73
N LYS A 4 15.86 -52.88 13.48
CA LYS A 4 15.15 -52.58 14.78
C LYS A 4 15.34 -53.45 16.06
N VAL A 5 15.40 -52.81 17.25
CA VAL A 5 14.31 -52.69 18.30
C VAL A 5 14.86 -52.24 19.69
N PHE A 6 14.23 -51.21 20.27
CA PHE A 6 14.05 -50.74 21.68
C PHE A 6 14.77 -51.33 22.94
N ALA A 7 15.28 -50.39 23.78
CA ALA A 7 14.96 -50.12 25.22
C ALA A 7 15.91 -50.49 26.42
N PHE A 8 15.82 -49.62 27.46
CA PHE A 8 15.85 -49.80 28.94
C PHE A 8 16.91 -49.11 29.86
N PHE A 9 16.44 -48.81 31.10
CA PHE A 9 17.04 -48.18 32.32
C PHE A 9 17.22 -46.64 32.33
N VAL A 10 16.61 -45.79 33.19
CA VAL A 10 16.01 -45.79 34.57
C VAL A 10 16.95 -45.32 35.69
N CYS A 11 16.59 -44.22 36.38
CA CYS A 11 16.96 -43.95 37.78
C CYS A 11 15.88 -43.09 38.51
N VAL A 12 15.89 -43.13 39.85
CA VAL A 12 14.74 -43.07 40.79
C VAL A 12 15.27 -42.60 42.17
N MET A 13 14.64 -41.77 43.03
CA MET A 13 13.34 -41.03 43.10
C MET A 13 13.45 -39.97 44.22
N THR A 14 12.72 -38.83 44.16
CA THR A 14 12.18 -38.20 45.40
C THR A 14 10.93 -37.34 45.13
N ARG A 15 9.91 -37.51 45.99
CA ARG A 15 8.64 -36.77 45.94
C ARG A 15 8.65 -35.62 46.95
N THR A 16 8.07 -34.48 46.56
CA THR A 16 7.39 -33.59 47.52
C THR A 16 6.10 -33.08 46.88
N THR A 17 4.96 -33.44 47.46
CA THR A 17 3.64 -32.99 46.98
C THR A 17 3.21 -31.78 47.81
N ILE A 18 3.08 -30.61 47.19
CA ILE A 18 2.39 -29.46 47.78
C ILE A 18 1.26 -29.07 46.84
N VAL A 19 0.03 -29.16 47.33
CA VAL A 19 -1.18 -28.77 46.60
C VAL A 19 -1.52 -27.33 46.97
N THR A 20 -1.29 -26.39 46.05
CA THR A 20 -1.86 -25.03 46.19
C THR A 20 -2.32 -24.47 44.86
N LYS A 21 -3.64 -24.31 44.74
CA LYS A 21 -4.42 -23.45 43.84
C LYS A 21 -3.89 -23.15 42.42
N VAL A 22 -4.65 -23.64 41.44
CA VAL A 22 -4.74 -23.06 40.10
C VAL A 22 -5.05 -21.55 40.21
N VAL A 23 -4.15 -20.73 39.65
CA VAL A 23 -4.48 -19.39 39.17
C VAL A 23 -3.90 -19.26 37.76
N THR A 24 -4.64 -19.73 36.77
CA THR A 24 -4.34 -19.47 35.35
C THR A 24 -4.58 -17.99 35.07
N PHE A 25 -3.54 -17.16 35.21
CA PHE A 25 -3.53 -15.83 34.62
C PHE A 25 -3.41 -15.97 33.09
N THR A 26 -4.54 -15.99 32.41
CA THR A 26 -4.60 -15.65 30.98
C THR A 26 -4.30 -14.16 30.85
N LEU A 27 -3.02 -13.82 30.65
CA LEU A 27 -2.66 -12.50 30.14
C LEU A 27 -3.29 -12.34 28.76
N PRO A 28 -4.10 -11.30 28.50
CA PRO A 28 -4.63 -11.06 27.17
C PRO A 28 -3.46 -10.72 26.25
N LEU A 29 -3.29 -11.49 25.19
CA LEU A 29 -2.41 -11.14 24.10
C LEU A 29 -3.00 -9.89 23.42
N LEU A 30 -2.54 -8.71 23.83
CA LEU A 30 -2.84 -7.43 23.18
C LEU A 30 -2.11 -7.35 21.84
N GLY A 31 -2.53 -8.22 20.92
CA GLY A 31 -2.25 -8.04 19.51
C GLY A 31 -2.95 -6.77 19.04
N LEU A 32 -2.21 -5.92 18.34
CA LEU A 32 -2.81 -4.88 17.51
C LEU A 32 -3.45 -5.57 16.30
N ALA A 33 -4.65 -6.10 16.52
CA ALA A 33 -5.52 -6.52 15.44
C ALA A 33 -5.95 -5.28 14.64
N ASP A 34 -6.02 -5.46 13.32
CA ASP A 34 -6.55 -4.49 12.36
C ASP A 34 -8.10 -4.47 12.46
N ASP A 35 -8.59 -4.06 13.64
CA ASP A 35 -9.91 -4.42 14.16
C ASP A 35 -10.99 -3.35 13.89
N THR A 36 -11.17 -3.02 12.61
CA THR A 36 -12.30 -2.15 12.21
C THR A 36 -13.59 -2.95 11.95
N CYS A 37 -13.51 -4.26 11.68
CA CYS A 37 -14.66 -5.11 11.35
C CYS A 37 -15.07 -6.11 12.45
N GLY A 38 -14.85 -5.79 13.73
CA GLY A 38 -15.23 -6.67 14.85
C GLY A 38 -16.75 -6.85 15.09
N GLN A 39 -17.63 -6.14 14.37
CA GLN A 39 -19.07 -6.05 14.65
C GLN A 39 -19.95 -6.88 13.69
N LYS A 40 -21.17 -7.21 14.14
CA LYS A 40 -22.17 -7.93 13.33
C LYS A 40 -22.76 -7.00 12.26
N ALA A 41 -22.86 -7.46 11.01
CA ALA A 41 -23.53 -6.74 9.94
C ALA A 41 -24.01 -7.67 8.81
N ASP A 42 -24.99 -7.22 8.04
CA ASP A 42 -25.43 -7.91 6.82
C ASP A 42 -25.02 -7.09 5.59
N VAL A 43 -24.11 -7.63 4.77
CA VAL A 43 -23.51 -6.92 3.63
C VAL A 43 -23.92 -7.58 2.32
N VAL A 44 -24.55 -6.82 1.43
CA VAL A 44 -24.99 -7.29 0.09
C VAL A 44 -24.21 -6.56 -0.99
N PHE A 45 -23.44 -7.32 -1.77
CA PHE A 45 -22.79 -6.81 -2.97
C PHE A 45 -23.77 -6.84 -4.15
N ILE A 46 -23.83 -5.75 -4.92
CA ILE A 46 -24.59 -5.67 -6.17
C ILE A 46 -23.59 -5.51 -7.31
N VAL A 47 -23.48 -6.54 -8.16
CA VAL A 47 -22.50 -6.64 -9.24
C VAL A 47 -23.15 -6.53 -10.62
N ASP A 48 -22.70 -5.54 -11.38
CA ASP A 48 -23.08 -5.35 -12.78
C ASP A 48 -22.62 -6.53 -13.65
N THR A 49 -23.52 -7.04 -14.49
CA THR A 49 -23.28 -8.12 -15.47
C THR A 49 -23.70 -7.69 -16.89
N SER A 50 -23.78 -6.39 -17.14
CA SER A 50 -24.17 -5.84 -18.44
C SER A 50 -23.07 -6.02 -19.50
N ARG A 51 -23.46 -5.93 -20.76
CA ARG A 51 -22.62 -6.19 -21.93
C ARG A 51 -21.54 -5.13 -22.22
N SER A 52 -21.50 -4.03 -21.48
CA SER A 52 -20.40 -3.04 -21.55
C SER A 52 -19.10 -3.62 -20.98
N ILE A 53 -19.22 -4.50 -19.99
CA ILE A 53 -18.11 -5.14 -19.31
C ILE A 53 -17.49 -6.24 -20.20
N GLN A 54 -16.16 -6.32 -20.23
CA GLN A 54 -15.45 -7.41 -20.91
C GLN A 54 -15.20 -8.58 -19.95
N GLU A 55 -15.10 -9.81 -20.45
CA GLU A 55 -14.93 -10.98 -19.57
C GLU A 55 -13.69 -10.95 -18.64
N PRO A 56 -12.51 -10.44 -19.06
CA PRO A 56 -11.38 -10.27 -18.15
C PRO A 56 -11.67 -9.26 -17.04
N ASP A 57 -12.44 -8.21 -17.34
CA ASP A 57 -12.79 -7.13 -16.42
C ASP A 57 -13.86 -7.57 -15.42
N TYR A 58 -14.86 -8.34 -15.88
CA TYR A 58 -15.82 -8.99 -15.01
C TYR A 58 -15.15 -9.94 -14.00
N LYS A 59 -14.09 -10.65 -14.40
CA LYS A 59 -13.29 -11.47 -13.47
C LYS A 59 -12.60 -10.62 -12.41
N LYS A 60 -12.04 -9.45 -12.76
CA LYS A 60 -11.48 -8.49 -11.80
C LYS A 60 -12.53 -7.97 -10.81
N GLN A 61 -13.77 -7.75 -11.25
CA GLN A 61 -14.89 -7.34 -10.40
C GLN A 61 -15.28 -8.43 -9.39
N LEU A 62 -15.34 -9.69 -9.81
CA LEU A 62 -15.58 -10.83 -8.92
C LEU A 62 -14.40 -11.09 -7.97
N ASP A 63 -13.15 -10.93 -8.44
CA ASP A 63 -11.95 -11.00 -7.61
C ASP A 63 -11.94 -9.89 -6.55
N PHE A 64 -12.35 -8.68 -6.90
CA PHE A 64 -12.53 -7.56 -5.97
C PHE A 64 -13.55 -7.88 -4.88
N VAL A 65 -14.77 -8.31 -5.23
CA VAL A 65 -15.77 -8.72 -4.23
C VAL A 65 -15.25 -9.89 -3.37
N SER A 66 -14.59 -10.87 -3.98
CA SER A 66 -13.99 -12.01 -3.29
C SER A 66 -12.82 -11.64 -2.34
N ASP A 67 -12.19 -10.47 -2.54
CA ASP A 67 -11.17 -9.90 -1.64
C ASP A 67 -11.80 -9.11 -0.49
N LEU A 68 -12.86 -8.32 -0.74
CA LEU A 68 -13.57 -7.62 0.34
C LEU A 68 -14.18 -8.59 1.36
N VAL A 69 -14.70 -9.72 0.90
CA VAL A 69 -15.25 -10.78 1.77
C VAL A 69 -14.24 -11.31 2.79
N THR A 70 -12.94 -11.34 2.49
CA THR A 70 -11.94 -11.78 3.49
C THR A 70 -11.66 -10.75 4.57
N LYS A 71 -12.00 -9.48 4.32
CA LYS A 71 -11.72 -8.32 5.18
C LYS A 71 -12.92 -7.91 6.04
N LEU A 72 -14.08 -8.53 5.81
CA LEU A 72 -15.34 -8.21 6.47
C LEU A 72 -15.67 -9.09 7.70
N ASN A 73 -14.72 -9.85 8.24
CA ASN A 73 -14.91 -10.72 9.42
C ASN A 73 -16.16 -11.63 9.29
N VAL A 74 -16.24 -12.37 8.18
CA VAL A 74 -17.42 -13.16 7.83
C VAL A 74 -17.52 -14.43 8.69
N GLY A 75 -18.73 -14.69 9.21
CA GLY A 75 -18.99 -15.81 10.11
C GLY A 75 -20.43 -15.82 10.63
N PRO A 76 -20.88 -16.94 11.24
CA PRO A 76 -22.27 -17.13 11.65
C PRO A 76 -22.77 -16.10 12.66
N ASP A 77 -21.90 -15.67 13.57
CA ASP A 77 -22.21 -14.68 14.60
C ASP A 77 -21.74 -13.26 14.28
N THR A 78 -21.01 -13.06 13.19
CA THR A 78 -20.36 -11.79 12.82
C THR A 78 -20.99 -11.22 11.54
N THR A 79 -20.24 -11.05 10.44
CA THR A 79 -20.78 -10.52 9.19
C THR A 79 -21.38 -11.61 8.32
N HIS A 80 -22.60 -11.37 7.79
CA HIS A 80 -23.21 -12.20 6.76
C HIS A 80 -23.06 -11.51 5.40
N VAL A 81 -22.80 -12.28 4.33
CA VAL A 81 -22.56 -11.75 2.98
C VAL A 81 -23.54 -12.33 1.99
N GLY A 82 -24.17 -11.44 1.20
CA GLY A 82 -24.96 -11.79 0.03
C GLY A 82 -24.42 -11.15 -1.24
N VAL A 83 -24.79 -11.71 -2.40
CA VAL A 83 -24.42 -11.18 -3.72
C VAL A 83 -25.62 -11.20 -4.67
N VAL A 84 -25.83 -10.07 -5.35
CA VAL A 84 -26.83 -9.86 -6.40
C VAL A 84 -26.09 -9.57 -7.70
N SER A 85 -26.37 -10.30 -8.77
CA SER A 85 -26.00 -9.90 -10.14
C SER A 85 -27.13 -9.06 -10.75
N PHE A 86 -26.81 -8.05 -11.56
CA PHE A 86 -27.82 -7.28 -12.29
C PHE A 86 -27.38 -6.87 -13.70
N SER A 87 -28.32 -6.82 -14.64
CA SER A 87 -28.14 -6.20 -15.95
C SER A 87 -29.47 -5.82 -16.59
N THR A 88 -30.14 -6.73 -17.31
CA THR A 88 -31.53 -6.55 -17.81
C THR A 88 -32.59 -7.05 -16.82
N GLY A 89 -32.23 -7.02 -15.54
CA GLY A 89 -32.91 -7.71 -14.44
C GLY A 89 -31.89 -8.14 -13.41
N ALA A 90 -32.34 -8.40 -12.18
CA ALA A 90 -31.49 -8.81 -11.06
C ALA A 90 -31.73 -10.27 -10.62
N LYS A 91 -30.67 -10.89 -10.10
CA LYS A 91 -30.68 -12.25 -9.55
C LYS A 91 -29.86 -12.32 -8.27
N GLY A 92 -30.44 -12.88 -7.21
CA GLY A 92 -29.69 -13.26 -6.01
C GLY A 92 -28.83 -14.48 -6.32
N GLU A 93 -27.51 -14.32 -6.22
CA GLU A 93 -26.51 -15.36 -6.48
C GLU A 93 -26.10 -16.10 -5.19
N ILE A 94 -26.03 -15.35 -4.08
CA ILE A 94 -25.71 -15.86 -2.73
C ILE A 94 -26.59 -15.08 -1.74
N TYR A 95 -27.41 -15.76 -0.93
CA TYR A 95 -28.21 -15.14 0.13
C TYR A 95 -27.46 -15.17 1.48
N LEU A 96 -27.88 -14.36 2.46
CA LEU A 96 -27.10 -14.13 3.70
C LEU A 96 -26.93 -15.41 4.54
N GLN A 97 -27.87 -16.36 4.48
CA GLN A 97 -27.80 -17.66 5.16
C GLN A 97 -27.02 -18.75 4.40
N ASP A 98 -26.59 -18.50 3.17
CA ASP A 98 -26.01 -19.55 2.33
C ASP A 98 -24.55 -19.88 2.71
N LEU A 99 -24.10 -21.06 2.28
CA LEU A 99 -22.70 -21.51 2.38
C LEU A 99 -22.12 -21.57 3.81
N ASN A 100 -22.98 -21.56 4.85
CA ASN A 100 -22.60 -21.55 6.26
C ASN A 100 -21.60 -20.42 6.64
N HIS A 101 -21.58 -19.33 5.87
CA HIS A 101 -20.63 -18.23 6.01
C HIS A 101 -19.15 -18.64 5.86
N ASP A 102 -18.87 -19.78 5.22
CA ASP A 102 -17.50 -20.28 4.97
C ASP A 102 -16.79 -19.43 3.90
N ILE A 103 -15.71 -18.75 4.28
CA ILE A 103 -14.97 -17.84 3.39
C ILE A 103 -14.46 -18.57 2.12
N PRO A 104 -13.80 -19.74 2.18
CA PRO A 104 -13.41 -20.50 0.99
C PRO A 104 -14.59 -20.84 0.05
N ALA A 105 -15.73 -21.28 0.58
CA ALA A 105 -16.92 -21.57 -0.22
C ALA A 105 -17.53 -20.30 -0.84
N LEU A 106 -17.59 -19.20 -0.09
CA LEU A 106 -18.01 -17.89 -0.58
C LEU A 106 -17.11 -17.41 -1.72
N GLN A 107 -15.79 -17.35 -1.52
CA GLN A 107 -14.82 -16.95 -2.55
C GLN A 107 -14.93 -17.82 -3.81
N LYS A 108 -15.04 -19.14 -3.64
CA LYS A 108 -15.24 -20.08 -4.75
C LYS A 108 -16.54 -19.79 -5.49
N THR A 109 -17.63 -19.49 -4.79
CA THR A 109 -18.95 -19.27 -5.42
C THR A 109 -18.98 -17.92 -6.13
N ILE A 110 -18.48 -16.86 -5.49
CA ILE A 110 -18.33 -15.51 -6.06
C ILE A 110 -17.56 -15.56 -7.38
N LYS A 111 -16.38 -16.18 -7.41
CA LYS A 111 -15.55 -16.29 -8.62
C LYS A 111 -16.17 -17.13 -9.76
N ASN A 112 -17.25 -17.86 -9.49
CA ASN A 112 -17.98 -18.67 -10.46
C ASN A 112 -19.37 -18.12 -10.81
N ILE A 113 -19.71 -16.90 -10.37
CA ILE A 113 -20.96 -16.23 -10.79
C ILE A 113 -20.93 -16.04 -12.31
N VAL A 114 -22.01 -16.45 -12.98
CA VAL A 114 -22.08 -16.51 -14.45
C VAL A 114 -22.21 -15.11 -15.03
N PHE A 115 -21.32 -14.76 -15.97
CA PHE A 115 -21.41 -13.49 -16.69
C PHE A 115 -22.54 -13.49 -17.71
N THR A 116 -23.70 -12.94 -17.35
CA THR A 116 -24.93 -12.98 -18.17
C THR A 116 -24.90 -12.07 -19.40
N ARG A 117 -24.05 -11.03 -19.43
CA ARG A 117 -23.92 -10.06 -20.53
C ARG A 117 -25.26 -9.43 -20.93
N GLY A 118 -26.04 -8.97 -19.94
CA GLY A 118 -27.36 -8.38 -20.20
C GLY A 118 -27.28 -7.12 -21.08
N ARG A 119 -28.39 -6.80 -21.76
CA ARG A 119 -28.41 -5.77 -22.81
C ARG A 119 -28.42 -4.33 -22.28
N THR A 120 -28.82 -4.18 -21.02
CA THR A 120 -29.09 -2.94 -20.28
C THR A 120 -28.40 -2.97 -18.92
N THR A 121 -28.37 -1.81 -18.27
CA THR A 121 -27.76 -1.55 -16.95
C THR A 121 -28.87 -1.09 -16.01
N ASP A 122 -29.72 -2.02 -15.59
CA ASP A 122 -30.94 -1.75 -14.84
C ASP A 122 -30.66 -1.80 -13.33
N THR A 123 -29.79 -0.89 -12.87
CA THR A 123 -29.32 -0.77 -11.48
C THR A 123 -30.46 -0.71 -10.46
N PHE A 124 -31.61 -0.14 -10.84
CA PHE A 124 -32.83 -0.14 -10.03
C PHE A 124 -33.33 -1.55 -9.68
N ASP A 125 -33.22 -2.53 -10.57
CA ASP A 125 -33.63 -3.91 -10.28
C ASP A 125 -32.69 -4.58 -9.26
N GLY A 126 -31.40 -4.25 -9.31
CA GLY A 126 -30.41 -4.72 -8.33
C GLY A 126 -30.73 -4.18 -6.92
N LEU A 127 -30.98 -2.87 -6.83
CA LEU A 127 -31.37 -2.18 -5.60
C LEU A 127 -32.72 -2.71 -5.05
N GLU A 128 -33.72 -2.91 -5.91
CA GLU A 128 -35.00 -3.48 -5.53
C GLU A 128 -34.87 -4.93 -5.01
N LEU A 129 -34.12 -5.78 -5.70
CA LEU A 129 -33.91 -7.17 -5.28
C LEU A 129 -33.16 -7.25 -3.94
N ALA A 130 -32.18 -6.37 -3.71
CA ALA A 130 -31.54 -6.23 -2.40
C ALA A 130 -32.56 -5.87 -1.31
N ARG A 131 -33.39 -4.85 -1.56
CA ARG A 131 -34.39 -4.31 -0.63
C ARG A 131 -35.51 -5.29 -0.28
N GLU A 132 -36.01 -6.07 -1.25
CA GLU A 132 -37.18 -6.93 -1.10
C GLU A 132 -36.84 -8.40 -0.82
N LYS A 133 -35.69 -8.90 -1.29
CA LYS A 133 -35.34 -10.32 -1.17
C LYS A 133 -34.12 -10.56 -0.29
N MET A 134 -33.01 -9.85 -0.52
CA MET A 134 -31.75 -10.14 0.19
C MET A 134 -31.86 -9.81 1.67
N PHE A 135 -32.40 -8.64 2.03
CA PHE A 135 -32.63 -8.24 3.42
C PHE A 135 -33.96 -8.77 4.01
N SER A 136 -34.40 -9.96 3.59
CA SER A 136 -35.54 -10.65 4.21
C SER A 136 -35.07 -11.69 5.21
N GLN A 137 -35.80 -11.88 6.33
CA GLN A 137 -35.45 -12.90 7.34
C GLN A 137 -35.45 -14.32 6.75
N ALA A 138 -36.34 -14.60 5.79
CA ALA A 138 -36.36 -15.85 5.03
C ALA A 138 -35.11 -16.07 4.14
N ARG A 139 -34.28 -15.03 3.97
CA ARG A 139 -32.98 -15.03 3.28
C ARG A 139 -31.85 -14.58 4.20
N GLY A 140 -31.94 -14.94 5.49
CA GLY A 140 -30.86 -14.82 6.46
C GLY A 140 -30.68 -13.45 7.09
N ALA A 141 -31.44 -12.43 6.69
CA ALA A 141 -31.28 -11.08 7.21
C ALA A 141 -31.67 -10.98 8.69
N ARG A 142 -30.81 -10.34 9.49
CA ARG A 142 -30.97 -10.17 10.92
C ARG A 142 -31.58 -8.79 11.22
N PRO A 143 -32.59 -8.70 12.11
CA PRO A 143 -33.29 -7.43 12.36
C PRO A 143 -32.40 -6.41 13.11
N ASP A 144 -31.53 -6.88 13.99
CA ASP A 144 -30.80 -6.05 14.97
C ASP A 144 -29.34 -5.79 14.56
N VAL A 145 -29.02 -5.85 13.26
CA VAL A 145 -27.66 -5.58 12.73
C VAL A 145 -27.69 -4.49 11.65
N PRO A 146 -26.63 -3.68 11.52
CA PRO A 146 -26.46 -2.76 10.41
C PRO A 146 -26.50 -3.49 9.06
N ARG A 147 -27.27 -2.94 8.11
CA ARG A 147 -27.45 -3.49 6.75
C ARG A 147 -26.76 -2.59 5.74
N ILE A 148 -25.93 -3.19 4.88
CA ILE A 148 -25.06 -2.47 3.94
C ILE A 148 -25.21 -3.04 2.53
N VAL A 149 -25.35 -2.15 1.55
CA VAL A 149 -25.28 -2.44 0.12
C VAL A 149 -23.99 -1.84 -0.44
N ILE A 150 -23.26 -2.62 -1.25
CA ILE A 150 -22.10 -2.14 -2.01
C ILE A 150 -22.36 -2.41 -3.50
N VAL A 151 -22.67 -1.36 -4.26
CA VAL A 151 -22.95 -1.42 -5.71
C VAL A 151 -21.67 -1.23 -6.50
N THR A 152 -21.46 -2.06 -7.53
CA THR A 152 -20.40 -1.89 -8.54
C THR A 152 -21.02 -1.83 -9.94
N THR A 153 -20.68 -0.81 -10.74
CA THR A 153 -21.20 -0.63 -12.12
C THR A 153 -20.20 0.10 -13.01
N ASP A 154 -20.22 -0.19 -14.32
CA ASP A 154 -19.39 0.48 -15.34
C ASP A 154 -20.17 1.49 -16.22
N GLY A 155 -21.48 1.59 -16.01
CA GLY A 155 -22.39 2.36 -16.85
C GLY A 155 -23.40 3.19 -16.06
N ASN A 156 -24.14 4.02 -16.80
CA ASN A 156 -25.29 4.76 -16.26
C ASN A 156 -26.52 3.87 -16.27
N SER A 157 -27.46 4.08 -15.35
CA SER A 157 -28.68 3.28 -15.39
C SER A 157 -29.58 3.70 -16.54
N THR A 158 -30.29 2.74 -17.14
CA THR A 158 -31.28 3.05 -18.19
C THR A 158 -32.44 3.91 -17.68
N ASN A 159 -32.68 3.91 -16.36
CA ASN A 159 -33.69 4.72 -15.71
C ASN A 159 -33.19 5.29 -14.37
N ARG A 160 -32.38 6.34 -14.46
CA ARG A 160 -31.86 7.11 -13.31
C ARG A 160 -32.94 7.49 -12.28
N ALA A 161 -34.15 7.84 -12.73
CA ALA A 161 -35.25 8.22 -11.83
C ALA A 161 -35.74 7.03 -10.96
N LYS A 162 -35.89 5.84 -11.55
CA LYS A 162 -36.17 4.60 -10.79
C LYS A 162 -35.01 4.21 -9.89
N THR A 163 -33.78 4.36 -10.36
CA THR A 163 -32.55 4.04 -9.59
C THR A 163 -32.45 4.90 -8.34
N LYS A 164 -32.64 6.21 -8.47
CA LYS A 164 -32.74 7.17 -7.35
C LYS A 164 -33.85 6.79 -6.38
N HIS A 165 -35.03 6.40 -6.88
CA HIS A 165 -36.16 6.01 -6.05
C HIS A 165 -35.88 4.73 -5.24
N GLN A 166 -35.35 3.66 -5.85
CA GLN A 166 -35.01 2.42 -5.14
C GLN A 166 -33.86 2.63 -4.14
N ALA A 167 -32.87 3.46 -4.48
CA ALA A 167 -31.84 3.87 -3.53
C ALA A 167 -32.42 4.61 -2.32
N GLN A 168 -33.44 5.45 -2.53
CA GLN A 168 -34.12 6.11 -1.42
C GLN A 168 -34.91 5.12 -0.57
N LEU A 169 -35.66 4.19 -1.17
CA LEU A 169 -36.37 3.13 -0.43
C LEU A 169 -35.43 2.17 0.35
N LEU A 170 -34.15 2.07 -0.02
CA LEU A 170 -33.13 1.39 0.78
C LEU A 170 -32.73 2.25 2.00
N ARG A 171 -32.40 3.53 1.78
CA ARG A 171 -32.05 4.49 2.85
C ARG A 171 -33.19 4.65 3.88
N ASP A 172 -34.44 4.72 3.41
CA ASP A 172 -35.65 4.79 4.24
C ASP A 172 -35.88 3.52 5.11
N LYS A 173 -35.13 2.44 4.87
CA LYS A 173 -35.10 1.21 5.67
C LYS A 173 -33.80 1.06 6.50
N ASP A 174 -33.07 2.15 6.73
CA ASP A 174 -31.77 2.20 7.42
C ASP A 174 -30.69 1.31 6.77
N ILE A 175 -30.74 1.15 5.44
CA ILE A 175 -29.73 0.41 4.68
C ILE A 175 -28.71 1.41 4.12
N GLN A 176 -27.47 1.29 4.57
CA GLN A 176 -26.34 2.07 4.08
C GLN A 176 -26.00 1.65 2.64
N VAL A 177 -25.80 2.57 1.71
CA VAL A 177 -25.45 2.27 0.31
C VAL A 177 -24.12 2.90 -0.05
N PHE A 178 -23.16 2.07 -0.47
CA PHE A 178 -21.89 2.50 -1.06
C PHE A 178 -21.94 2.25 -2.56
N ALA A 179 -21.48 3.21 -3.36
CA ALA A 179 -21.58 3.18 -4.82
C ALA A 179 -20.19 3.27 -5.46
N VAL A 180 -19.81 2.25 -6.23
CA VAL A 180 -18.50 2.10 -6.87
C VAL A 180 -18.68 2.14 -8.39
N GLY A 181 -18.26 3.25 -9.00
CA GLY A 181 -18.35 3.48 -10.44
C GLY A 181 -17.02 3.24 -11.16
N ILE A 182 -17.07 2.53 -12.28
CA ILE A 182 -15.89 2.09 -13.02
C ILE A 182 -15.87 2.78 -14.39
N GLY A 183 -14.80 3.51 -14.70
CA GLY A 183 -14.62 4.18 -15.98
C GLY A 183 -15.60 5.33 -16.23
N LYS A 184 -16.47 5.20 -17.23
CA LYS A 184 -17.31 6.28 -17.77
C LYS A 184 -18.73 6.29 -17.19
N VAL A 185 -18.80 6.38 -15.86
CA VAL A 185 -20.05 6.55 -15.11
C VAL A 185 -20.44 8.03 -14.89
N ASN A 186 -21.74 8.29 -14.75
CA ASN A 186 -22.29 9.54 -14.27
C ASN A 186 -22.16 9.63 -12.74
N LEU A 187 -21.28 10.51 -12.27
CA LEU A 187 -21.06 10.74 -10.83
C LEU A 187 -22.28 11.30 -10.09
N GLU A 188 -23.15 12.04 -10.79
CA GLU A 188 -24.37 12.58 -10.19
C GLU A 188 -25.37 11.47 -9.87
N GLU A 189 -25.54 10.52 -10.79
CA GLU A 189 -26.34 9.30 -10.58
C GLU A 189 -25.72 8.40 -9.50
N LEU A 190 -24.40 8.24 -9.51
CA LEU A 190 -23.68 7.46 -8.50
C LEU A 190 -23.86 8.05 -7.09
N GLY A 191 -23.84 9.39 -6.97
CA GLY A 191 -24.13 10.11 -5.74
C GLY A 191 -25.61 10.05 -5.30
N GLU A 192 -26.55 9.82 -6.23
CA GLU A 192 -27.96 9.56 -5.92
C GLU A 192 -28.22 8.11 -5.46
N ILE A 193 -27.33 7.17 -5.78
CA ILE A 193 -27.37 5.78 -5.30
C ILE A 193 -26.84 5.66 -3.86
N ALA A 194 -25.72 6.31 -3.55
CA ALA A 194 -25.03 6.23 -2.26
C ALA A 194 -25.82 6.81 -1.07
N THR A 195 -25.52 6.44 0.19
CA THR A 195 -26.15 7.02 1.40
C THR A 195 -26.07 8.55 1.38
N ALA A 196 -24.87 9.06 1.09
CA ALA A 196 -24.58 10.48 0.95
C ALA A 196 -23.66 10.70 -0.26
N ASN A 197 -23.84 11.79 -0.99
CA ASN A 197 -22.98 12.17 -2.11
C ASN A 197 -21.65 12.76 -1.59
N THR A 198 -20.81 11.89 -1.01
CA THR A 198 -19.55 12.23 -0.34
C THR A 198 -18.47 11.20 -0.66
N PRO A 199 -17.17 11.52 -0.51
CA PRO A 199 -16.07 10.58 -0.75
C PRO A 199 -16.06 9.33 0.14
N ASP A 200 -16.84 9.31 1.23
CA ASP A 200 -16.95 8.16 2.12
C ASP A 200 -17.94 7.09 1.63
N TYR A 201 -18.88 7.45 0.73
CA TYR A 201 -19.87 6.53 0.15
C TYR A 201 -19.83 6.41 -1.39
N VAL A 202 -19.18 7.35 -2.08
CA VAL A 202 -19.09 7.38 -3.56
C VAL A 202 -17.64 7.19 -4.00
N PHE A 203 -17.38 6.06 -4.67
CA PHE A 203 -16.06 5.68 -5.17
C PHE A 203 -16.05 5.67 -6.69
N LYS A 204 -14.98 6.19 -7.29
CA LYS A 204 -14.76 6.09 -8.73
C LYS A 204 -13.35 5.60 -9.03
N VAL A 205 -13.24 4.65 -9.96
CA VAL A 205 -11.98 4.19 -10.55
C VAL A 205 -12.00 4.41 -12.06
N ALA A 206 -10.85 4.55 -12.71
CA ALA A 206 -10.76 4.75 -14.15
C ALA A 206 -10.98 3.45 -14.95
N ASN A 207 -10.70 2.29 -14.34
CA ASN A 207 -10.79 0.96 -14.95
C ASN A 207 -10.92 -0.14 -13.87
N PHE A 208 -11.16 -1.38 -14.31
CA PHE A 208 -11.34 -2.53 -13.42
C PHE A 208 -10.06 -2.97 -12.68
N ASP A 209 -8.86 -2.63 -13.17
CA ASP A 209 -7.61 -2.96 -12.48
C ASP A 209 -7.44 -2.15 -11.19
N GLU A 210 -7.94 -0.92 -11.18
CA GLU A 210 -7.87 -0.01 -10.03
C GLU A 210 -8.84 -0.36 -8.88
N LEU A 211 -9.85 -1.21 -9.10
CA LEU A 211 -10.80 -1.64 -8.07
C LEU A 211 -10.11 -2.13 -6.79
N ARG A 212 -9.04 -2.93 -6.94
CA ARG A 212 -8.24 -3.48 -5.83
C ARG A 212 -7.67 -2.40 -4.89
N ASN A 213 -7.43 -1.19 -5.40
CA ASN A 213 -6.87 -0.09 -4.63
C ASN A 213 -7.93 0.56 -3.71
N GLN A 214 -9.22 0.50 -4.10
CA GLN A 214 -10.32 1.05 -3.31
C GLN A 214 -10.79 0.11 -2.20
N GLY A 215 -10.49 -1.19 -2.31
CA GLY A 215 -10.98 -2.22 -1.39
C GLY A 215 -10.76 -1.94 0.10
N PRO A 216 -9.54 -1.58 0.55
CA PRO A 216 -9.30 -1.23 1.95
C PRO A 216 -10.13 -0.03 2.43
N PHE A 217 -10.33 0.98 1.59
CA PHE A 217 -11.10 2.17 1.96
C PHE A 217 -12.60 1.89 1.98
N ILE A 218 -13.13 1.11 1.03
CA ILE A 218 -14.53 0.67 1.02
C ILE A 218 -14.84 -0.18 2.26
N VAL A 219 -13.95 -1.10 2.64
CA VAL A 219 -14.10 -1.85 3.89
C VAL A 219 -14.05 -0.92 5.10
N LEU A 220 -13.09 0.01 5.18
CA LEU A 220 -13.00 0.96 6.30
C LEU A 220 -14.27 1.80 6.47
N GLN A 221 -14.84 2.32 5.39
CA GLN A 221 -16.06 3.14 5.47
C GLN A 221 -17.31 2.30 5.75
N ALA A 222 -17.41 1.09 5.17
CA ALA A 222 -18.45 0.15 5.55
C ALA A 222 -18.37 -0.21 7.05
N CYS A 223 -17.17 -0.46 7.58
CA CYS A 223 -16.93 -0.76 9.00
C CYS A 223 -17.30 0.39 9.94
N LYS A 224 -17.00 1.64 9.56
CA LYS A 224 -17.47 2.82 10.30
C LYS A 224 -19.00 2.92 10.27
N ALA A 225 -19.62 2.70 9.11
CA ALA A 225 -21.06 2.72 8.97
C ALA A 225 -21.77 1.65 9.84
N ILE A 226 -21.18 0.45 9.99
CA ILE A 226 -21.62 -0.56 10.96
C ILE A 226 -21.58 0.03 12.38
N THR A 227 -20.44 0.60 12.76
CA THR A 227 -20.20 1.14 14.11
C THR A 227 -21.16 2.26 14.50
N THR A 228 -21.39 3.23 13.61
CA THR A 228 -22.29 4.37 13.87
C THR A 228 -23.74 3.93 14.06
N THR A 229 -24.22 2.96 13.28
CA THR A 229 -25.59 2.44 13.40
C THR A 229 -25.81 1.71 14.75
N THR A 230 -24.82 0.96 15.24
CA THR A 230 -24.92 0.26 16.55
C THR A 230 -25.08 1.24 17.73
N THR A 231 -24.45 2.42 17.69
CA THR A 231 -24.48 3.40 18.80
C THR A 231 -25.84 4.09 18.96
N THR A 232 -26.59 4.29 17.89
CA THR A 232 -27.89 4.98 17.94
C THR A 232 -28.98 4.13 18.60
N THR A 233 -28.94 2.82 18.38
CA THR A 233 -30.00 1.87 18.78
C THR A 233 -30.02 1.57 20.30
N THR A 234 -28.92 1.82 21.02
CA THR A 234 -28.80 1.44 22.45
C THR A 234 -29.53 2.38 23.43
N THR A 235 -30.10 3.50 22.96
CA THR A 235 -30.72 4.52 23.84
C THR A 235 -32.23 4.31 24.06
N THR A 236 -32.67 3.08 24.32
CA THR A 236 -34.06 2.78 24.69
C THR A 236 -34.34 3.18 26.14
N THR A 237 -34.51 4.49 26.38
CA THR A 237 -35.10 4.98 27.65
C THR A 237 -36.61 4.91 27.54
N SER A 238 -37.23 3.98 28.28
CA SER A 238 -38.68 3.93 28.47
C SER A 238 -39.19 5.30 28.94
N ARG A 239 -40.14 5.88 28.20
CA ARG A 239 -40.86 7.07 28.65
C ARG A 239 -42.36 6.94 28.40
N THR A 240 -43.06 6.61 29.48
CA THR A 240 -44.52 6.64 29.60
C THR A 240 -45.09 7.98 29.13
N SER A 241 -46.19 7.92 28.39
CA SER A 241 -46.94 9.08 27.91
C SER A 241 -47.49 9.90 29.07
N THR A 242 -47.28 11.22 29.05
CA THR A 242 -48.11 12.17 29.81
C THR A 242 -48.10 13.55 29.14
N THR A 243 -49.28 14.06 28.85
CA THR A 243 -49.53 15.28 28.10
C THR A 243 -49.35 16.53 28.97
N THR A 244 -48.50 17.48 28.57
CA THR A 244 -48.62 18.91 28.91
C THR A 244 -47.73 19.78 28.02
N LEU A 245 -48.28 20.88 27.48
CA LEU A 245 -47.56 22.09 27.05
C LEU A 245 -47.45 23.02 28.29
N PRO A 246 -46.44 23.91 28.43
CA PRO A 246 -46.18 24.98 27.46
C PRO A 246 -44.69 25.34 27.18
N THR A 247 -44.48 26.07 26.08
CA THR A 247 -43.54 27.17 25.83
C THR A 247 -42.30 27.35 26.71
N THR A 248 -41.09 27.34 26.12
CA THR A 248 -40.06 28.41 26.22
C THR A 248 -38.88 28.15 25.26
N THR A 249 -38.23 29.23 24.83
CA THR A 249 -37.13 29.38 23.85
C THR A 249 -36.09 28.25 23.74
N LEU A 250 -35.85 27.83 22.49
CA LEU A 250 -34.73 26.99 22.08
C LEU A 250 -33.40 27.78 22.09
N PRO A 251 -32.35 27.34 22.81
CA PRO A 251 -30.99 27.73 22.48
C PRO A 251 -30.53 26.90 21.27
N THR A 252 -30.25 27.56 20.13
CA THR A 252 -29.69 26.89 18.95
C THR A 252 -28.24 26.49 19.22
N THR A 253 -28.03 25.32 19.82
CA THR A 253 -26.71 24.68 19.84
C THR A 253 -26.45 24.06 18.47
N THR A 254 -25.82 24.84 17.60
CA THR A 254 -25.26 24.34 16.34
C THR A 254 -24.15 23.35 16.67
N THR A 255 -24.46 22.06 16.68
CA THR A 255 -23.45 21.00 16.84
C THR A 255 -22.60 20.97 15.58
N THR A 256 -21.50 21.71 15.60
CA THR A 256 -20.46 21.63 14.58
C THR A 256 -19.75 20.29 14.75
N GLU A 257 -19.95 19.35 13.84
CA GLU A 257 -19.09 18.16 13.78
C GLU A 257 -17.64 18.61 13.60
N GLU A 258 -16.77 18.29 14.55
CA GLU A 258 -15.34 18.50 14.35
C GLU A 258 -14.83 17.56 13.25
N PRO A 259 -14.09 18.06 12.25
CA PRO A 259 -13.50 17.21 11.23
C PRO A 259 -12.51 16.24 11.88
N ILE A 260 -12.65 14.95 11.58
CA ILE A 260 -11.79 13.88 12.12
C ILE A 260 -10.32 14.24 11.86
N LYS A 261 -9.58 14.52 12.93
CA LYS A 261 -8.20 15.00 12.89
C LYS A 261 -7.23 13.81 12.75
N VAL A 262 -7.22 13.22 11.55
CA VAL A 262 -6.47 11.99 11.19
C VAL A 262 -4.98 12.07 11.55
N CYS A 263 -4.40 13.27 11.61
CA CYS A 263 -2.97 13.50 11.80
C CYS A 263 -2.60 14.03 13.20
N SER A 264 -3.29 13.61 14.25
CA SER A 264 -3.15 14.20 15.60
C SER A 264 -1.80 13.96 16.29
N SER A 265 -1.03 12.94 15.90
CA SER A 265 0.18 12.49 16.62
C SER A 265 1.52 12.69 15.87
N LYS A 266 1.51 13.25 14.65
CA LYS A 266 2.72 13.36 13.81
C LYS A 266 3.04 14.81 13.45
N VAL A 267 4.33 15.15 13.53
CA VAL A 267 4.87 16.47 13.21
C VAL A 267 5.41 16.45 11.78
N ALA A 268 5.05 17.45 10.98
CA ALA A 268 5.43 17.55 9.57
C ALA A 268 5.46 19.01 9.09
N ASP A 269 6.24 19.27 8.05
CA ASP A 269 6.26 20.52 7.30
C ASP A 269 5.57 20.31 5.96
N VAL A 270 4.41 20.93 5.76
CA VAL A 270 3.58 20.74 4.56
C VAL A 270 3.66 21.99 3.68
N VAL A 271 4.16 21.83 2.46
CA VAL A 271 4.31 22.90 1.47
C VAL A 271 3.34 22.65 0.32
N PHE A 272 2.36 23.53 0.16
CA PHE A 272 1.47 23.53 -1.00
C PHE A 272 2.10 24.31 -2.15
N VAL A 273 2.09 23.75 -3.36
CA VAL A 273 2.60 24.38 -4.58
C VAL A 273 1.45 24.44 -5.59
N LEU A 274 0.92 25.64 -5.79
CA LEU A 274 -0.39 25.86 -6.41
C LEU A 274 -0.26 26.59 -7.74
N ASP A 275 -0.64 25.89 -8.80
CA ASP A 275 -0.77 26.44 -10.14
C ASP A 275 -1.86 27.53 -10.18
N LYS A 276 -1.53 28.69 -10.74
CA LYS A 276 -2.45 29.80 -11.06
C LYS A 276 -2.21 30.34 -12.49
N SER A 277 -1.67 29.48 -13.36
CA SER A 277 -1.40 29.79 -14.76
C SER A 277 -2.68 29.96 -15.59
N GLY A 278 -2.55 30.59 -16.76
CA GLY A 278 -3.67 30.87 -17.66
C GLY A 278 -4.30 29.65 -18.33
N SER A 279 -3.78 28.42 -18.12
CA SER A 279 -4.45 27.19 -18.55
C SER A 279 -5.65 26.83 -17.67
N ILE A 280 -5.72 27.38 -16.45
CA ILE A 280 -6.82 27.16 -15.51
C ILE A 280 -7.77 28.37 -15.47
N THR A 281 -8.98 28.20 -14.92
CA THR A 281 -9.93 29.32 -14.75
C THR A 281 -9.85 29.91 -13.35
N SER A 282 -10.29 31.15 -13.16
CA SER A 282 -10.41 31.73 -11.81
C SER A 282 -11.31 30.90 -10.89
N THR A 283 -12.39 30.32 -11.42
CA THR A 283 -13.27 29.37 -10.70
C THR A 283 -12.53 28.08 -10.33
N SER A 284 -11.70 27.55 -11.23
CA SER A 284 -10.83 26.39 -10.97
C SER A 284 -9.86 26.68 -9.83
N PHE A 285 -9.17 27.84 -9.90
CA PHE A 285 -8.23 28.27 -8.89
C PHE A 285 -8.90 28.49 -7.53
N GLN A 286 -10.08 29.12 -7.49
CA GLN A 286 -10.85 29.25 -6.25
C GLN A 286 -11.23 27.89 -5.66
N THR A 287 -11.52 26.89 -6.50
CA THR A 287 -11.84 25.53 -6.05
C THR A 287 -10.59 24.83 -5.49
N GLN A 288 -9.42 25.08 -6.06
CA GLN A 288 -8.11 24.64 -5.54
C GLN A 288 -7.76 25.30 -4.21
N LEU A 289 -7.99 26.62 -4.05
CA LEU A 289 -7.85 27.31 -2.76
C LEU A 289 -8.79 26.73 -1.70
N ASN A 290 -10.05 26.45 -2.06
CA ASN A 290 -11.01 25.81 -1.16
C ASN A 290 -10.54 24.42 -0.74
N PHE A 291 -10.08 23.59 -1.69
CA PHE A 291 -9.52 22.27 -1.41
C PHE A 291 -8.32 22.33 -0.44
N VAL A 292 -7.39 23.26 -0.62
CA VAL A 292 -6.24 23.44 0.29
C VAL A 292 -6.72 23.92 1.67
N SER A 293 -7.62 24.91 1.71
CA SER A 293 -8.25 25.41 2.94
C SER A 293 -8.95 24.28 3.72
N ASP A 294 -9.59 23.34 3.01
CA ASP A 294 -10.25 22.17 3.58
C ASP A 294 -9.27 21.07 3.99
N LEU A 295 -8.17 20.87 3.26
CA LEU A 295 -7.15 19.89 3.62
C LEU A 295 -6.38 20.33 4.87
N VAL A 296 -6.14 21.62 5.07
CA VAL A 296 -5.49 22.15 6.29
C VAL A 296 -6.26 21.78 7.57
N THR A 297 -7.57 21.51 7.51
CA THR A 297 -8.35 21.10 8.69
C THR A 297 -8.00 19.70 9.20
N VAL A 298 -7.39 18.83 8.39
CA VAL A 298 -7.04 17.45 8.79
C VAL A 298 -5.74 17.39 9.60
N PHE A 299 -4.91 18.43 9.49
CA PHE A 299 -3.60 18.52 10.12
C PHE A 299 -3.68 19.14 11.51
N ASN A 300 -2.75 18.75 12.39
CA ASN A 300 -2.61 19.39 13.69
C ASN A 300 -1.73 20.63 13.57
N VAL A 301 -2.25 21.72 13.01
CA VAL A 301 -1.50 22.98 12.90
C VAL A 301 -1.29 23.59 14.29
N ALA A 302 -0.02 23.69 14.71
CA ALA A 302 0.43 24.40 15.89
C ALA A 302 1.95 24.67 15.80
N SER A 303 2.47 25.59 16.60
CA SER A 303 3.90 25.93 16.62
C SER A 303 4.83 24.75 16.95
N ASN A 304 4.32 23.74 17.66
CA ASN A 304 5.03 22.48 17.98
C ASN A 304 4.53 21.25 17.18
N HIS A 305 3.61 21.42 16.24
CA HIS A 305 3.07 20.33 15.40
C HIS A 305 3.20 20.69 13.91
N THR A 306 2.18 20.50 13.07
CA THR A 306 2.27 20.72 11.62
C THR A 306 2.49 22.19 11.30
N HIS A 307 3.51 22.49 10.49
CA HIS A 307 3.73 23.82 9.90
C HIS A 307 3.29 23.77 8.44
N VAL A 308 2.76 24.88 7.91
CA VAL A 308 2.19 24.94 6.56
C VAL A 308 2.72 26.15 5.82
N ALA A 309 3.18 25.94 4.59
CA ALA A 309 3.53 27.00 3.64
C ALA A 309 2.70 26.88 2.37
N VAL A 310 2.48 28.00 1.69
CA VAL A 310 1.84 28.05 0.35
C VAL A 310 2.72 28.83 -0.60
N VAL A 311 3.07 28.17 -1.71
CA VAL A 311 3.71 28.76 -2.88
C VAL A 311 2.70 28.72 -4.02
N THR A 312 2.47 29.84 -4.70
CA THR A 312 1.73 29.88 -5.97
C THR A 312 2.69 30.03 -7.13
N PHE A 313 2.28 29.65 -8.34
CA PHE A 313 3.08 29.92 -9.54
C PHE A 313 2.23 30.17 -10.78
N ASP A 314 2.71 31.13 -11.57
CA ASP A 314 2.31 31.34 -12.96
C ASP A 314 3.55 31.63 -13.82
N SER A 315 3.65 32.83 -14.39
CA SER A 315 4.87 33.36 -15.01
C SER A 315 6.02 33.51 -14.01
N SER A 316 5.72 33.66 -12.71
CA SER A 316 6.71 33.64 -11.64
C SER A 316 6.16 32.92 -10.40
N PRO A 317 6.98 32.16 -9.66
CA PRO A 317 6.59 31.59 -8.38
C PRO A 317 6.59 32.66 -7.28
N LYS A 318 5.68 32.54 -6.31
CA LYS A 318 5.55 33.43 -5.15
C LYS A 318 5.28 32.61 -3.90
N ILE A 319 6.06 32.84 -2.85
CA ILE A 319 5.71 32.39 -1.49
C ILE A 319 4.60 33.32 -1.00
N GLU A 320 3.38 32.79 -0.83
CA GLU A 320 2.25 33.54 -0.26
C GLU A 320 2.35 33.60 1.27
N PHE A 321 2.87 32.53 1.88
CA PHE A 321 3.36 32.50 3.27
C PHE A 321 4.27 31.28 3.48
N GLY A 322 5.26 31.43 4.37
CA GLY A 322 6.23 30.41 4.76
C GLY A 322 5.79 29.58 5.98
N LEU A 323 6.62 28.58 6.33
CA LEU A 323 6.32 27.60 7.39
C LEU A 323 6.15 28.23 8.78
N THR A 324 6.72 29.42 9.00
CA THR A 324 6.76 30.11 10.29
C THR A 324 5.74 31.24 10.46
N ASP A 325 4.98 31.57 9.41
CA ASP A 325 4.11 32.76 9.41
C ASP A 325 2.80 32.55 10.19
N TYR A 326 2.26 31.32 10.16
CA TYR A 326 0.97 31.01 10.77
C TYR A 326 0.98 29.65 11.50
N TYR A 327 0.50 29.66 12.74
CA TYR A 327 0.40 28.48 13.59
C TYR A 327 -1.04 28.13 14.00
N SER A 328 -2.04 28.60 13.25
CA SER A 328 -3.44 28.21 13.46
C SER A 328 -4.20 28.05 12.15
N THR A 329 -5.05 27.02 12.09
CA THR A 329 -5.92 26.74 10.92
C THR A 329 -6.75 27.96 10.48
N PRO A 330 -7.39 28.75 11.37
CA PRO A 330 -8.16 29.92 10.93
C PRO A 330 -7.31 31.03 10.29
N GLN A 331 -6.07 31.25 10.76
CA GLN A 331 -5.16 32.20 10.14
C GLN A 331 -4.72 31.73 8.75
N ILE A 332 -4.34 30.45 8.61
CA ILE A 332 -3.97 29.84 7.33
C ILE A 332 -5.14 29.92 6.34
N GLN A 333 -6.35 29.54 6.75
CA GLN A 333 -7.54 29.63 5.89
C GLN A 333 -7.85 31.06 5.47
N LYS A 334 -7.62 32.06 6.34
CA LYS A 334 -7.75 33.47 5.99
C LYS A 334 -6.69 33.91 4.97
N ALA A 335 -5.44 33.47 5.13
CA ALA A 335 -4.36 33.76 4.20
C ALA A 335 -4.60 33.13 2.83
N ILE A 336 -4.99 31.85 2.78
CA ILE A 336 -5.36 31.13 1.55
C ILE A 336 -6.48 31.87 0.78
N LYS A 337 -7.51 32.33 1.49
CA LYS A 337 -8.63 33.07 0.88
C LYS A 337 -8.27 34.47 0.35
N ALA A 338 -7.09 34.99 0.69
CA ALA A 338 -6.60 36.28 0.22
C ALA A 338 -5.67 36.17 -1.01
N ILE A 339 -5.41 34.95 -1.50
CA ILE A 339 -4.55 34.72 -2.66
C ILE A 339 -5.31 35.09 -3.95
N GLU A 340 -4.76 36.05 -4.71
CA GLU A 340 -5.38 36.54 -5.94
C GLU A 340 -4.96 35.73 -7.18
N TYR A 341 -5.89 35.60 -8.14
CA TYR A 341 -5.66 34.93 -9.42
C TYR A 341 -5.12 35.91 -10.46
N THR A 342 -3.89 35.68 -10.95
CA THR A 342 -3.18 36.61 -11.84
C THR A 342 -3.01 36.15 -13.28
N ALA A 343 -3.15 34.85 -13.58
CA ALA A 343 -3.06 34.23 -14.92
C ALA A 343 -1.78 34.55 -15.72
N GLY A 344 -0.81 33.63 -15.70
CA GLY A 344 0.45 33.71 -16.47
C GLY A 344 0.84 32.41 -17.17
N SER A 345 2.12 32.18 -17.45
CA SER A 345 2.60 30.87 -17.95
C SER A 345 2.62 29.81 -16.85
N THR A 346 3.08 28.59 -17.13
CA THR A 346 3.04 27.46 -16.20
C THR A 346 4.46 27.06 -15.78
N ASN A 347 5.11 27.90 -14.96
CA ASN A 347 6.54 27.73 -14.61
C ASN A 347 6.74 26.83 -13.37
N THR A 348 6.25 25.59 -13.45
CA THR A 348 6.34 24.57 -12.41
C THR A 348 7.78 24.28 -11.95
N ASP A 349 8.74 24.40 -12.87
CA ASP A 349 10.17 24.25 -12.58
C ASP A 349 10.69 25.31 -11.59
N GLN A 350 10.33 26.58 -11.81
CA GLN A 350 10.71 27.69 -10.93
C GLN A 350 10.01 27.59 -9.57
N ALA A 351 8.79 27.05 -9.51
CA ALA A 351 8.09 26.80 -8.26
C ALA A 351 8.81 25.76 -7.40
N LEU A 352 9.25 24.65 -8.01
CA LEU A 352 10.03 23.62 -7.33
C LEU A 352 11.44 24.09 -6.95
N GLU A 353 12.07 24.92 -7.79
CA GLU A 353 13.32 25.64 -7.49
C GLU A 353 13.17 26.50 -6.22
N LEU A 354 12.12 27.31 -6.12
CA LEU A 354 11.86 28.17 -4.97
C LEU A 354 11.57 27.36 -3.69
N VAL A 355 10.83 26.25 -3.82
CA VAL A 355 10.58 25.33 -2.70
C VAL A 355 11.88 24.70 -2.18
N ALA A 356 12.75 24.20 -3.07
CA ALA A 356 14.02 23.57 -2.68
C ALA A 356 15.03 24.57 -2.09
N THR A 357 15.10 25.78 -2.64
CA THR A 357 16.17 26.75 -2.33
C THR A 357 15.82 27.76 -1.25
N HIS A 358 14.53 27.99 -0.97
CA HIS A 358 14.08 28.98 0.01
C HIS A 358 13.16 28.36 1.08
N VAL A 359 12.08 27.67 0.69
CA VAL A 359 11.06 27.19 1.65
C VAL A 359 11.56 26.01 2.50
N LEU A 360 12.06 24.95 1.86
CA LEU A 360 12.58 23.75 2.54
C LEU A 360 14.03 23.93 2.99
N THR A 361 14.33 25.06 3.61
CA THR A 361 15.65 25.37 4.17
C THR A 361 15.53 25.78 5.64
N PRO A 362 16.61 25.69 6.43
CA PRO A 362 16.61 26.21 7.81
C PRO A 362 16.24 27.70 7.90
N ALA A 363 16.56 28.49 6.87
CA ALA A 363 16.20 29.91 6.79
C ALA A 363 14.71 30.13 6.44
N GLY A 364 14.11 29.21 5.67
CA GLY A 364 12.66 29.17 5.41
C GLY A 364 11.81 28.57 6.55
N GLY A 365 12.47 28.15 7.64
CA GLY A 365 11.82 27.56 8.82
C GLY A 365 11.65 26.04 8.79
N ALA A 366 12.18 25.35 7.78
CA ALA A 366 12.06 23.90 7.64
C ALA A 366 12.82 23.14 8.75
N ARG A 367 12.18 22.12 9.31
CA ARG A 367 12.63 21.42 10.52
C ARG A 367 13.27 20.09 10.17
N LYS A 368 14.58 19.98 10.41
CA LYS A 368 15.39 18.81 10.05
C LYS A 368 14.86 17.45 10.55
N GLU A 369 14.21 17.43 11.72
CA GLU A 369 13.78 16.20 12.39
C GLU A 369 12.28 15.86 12.14
N VAL A 370 11.65 16.43 11.11
CA VAL A 370 10.23 16.18 10.77
C VAL A 370 10.07 15.76 9.31
N ALA A 371 8.94 15.12 8.97
CA ALA A 371 8.64 14.78 7.58
C ALA A 371 8.32 16.04 6.77
N HIS A 372 9.05 16.26 5.67
CA HIS A 372 8.75 17.31 4.69
C HIS A 372 7.81 16.74 3.61
N VAL A 373 6.68 17.40 3.38
CA VAL A 373 5.67 16.96 2.40
C VAL A 373 5.35 18.11 1.46
N VAL A 374 5.59 17.92 0.17
CA VAL A 374 5.27 18.90 -0.88
C VAL A 374 4.06 18.41 -1.65
N ILE A 375 3.03 19.24 -1.74
CA ILE A 375 1.77 18.92 -2.42
C ILE A 375 1.62 19.88 -3.60
N VAL A 376 1.96 19.40 -4.80
CA VAL A 376 1.86 20.16 -6.06
C VAL A 376 0.48 19.93 -6.66
N VAL A 377 -0.24 20.99 -6.98
CA VAL A 377 -1.52 20.95 -7.70
C VAL A 377 -1.34 21.72 -9.02
N THR A 378 -1.32 21.01 -10.15
CA THR A 378 -1.03 21.56 -11.50
C THR A 378 -1.62 20.69 -12.60
N ASP A 379 -1.97 21.27 -13.74
CA ASP A 379 -2.44 20.52 -14.91
C ASP A 379 -1.34 19.69 -15.61
N GLY A 380 -0.08 19.90 -15.23
CA GLY A 380 1.07 19.14 -15.72
C GLY A 380 1.63 19.62 -17.05
N GLN A 381 1.34 20.86 -17.48
CA GLN A 381 1.89 21.43 -18.72
C GLN A 381 2.98 22.47 -18.44
N SER A 382 4.13 22.07 -17.89
CA SER A 382 5.17 23.05 -17.60
C SER A 382 5.76 23.68 -18.86
N ALA A 383 6.09 24.97 -18.77
CA ALA A 383 6.88 25.66 -19.79
C ALA A 383 8.33 25.11 -19.91
N SER A 384 8.81 24.28 -18.97
CA SER A 384 10.17 23.71 -19.01
C SER A 384 10.27 22.32 -18.36
N PRO A 385 9.67 21.25 -18.94
CA PRO A 385 9.53 19.94 -18.29
C PRO A 385 10.85 19.29 -17.84
N ASN A 386 11.94 19.51 -18.59
CA ASN A 386 13.28 19.03 -18.22
C ASN A 386 13.80 19.69 -16.93
N ARG A 387 13.54 21.00 -16.73
CA ARG A 387 13.87 21.69 -15.48
C ARG A 387 12.90 21.31 -14.36
N THR A 388 11.62 21.06 -14.65
CA THR A 388 10.66 20.54 -13.67
C THR A 388 11.14 19.22 -13.09
N GLN A 389 11.54 18.28 -13.96
CA GLN A 389 12.12 17.00 -13.54
C GLN A 389 13.40 17.20 -12.70
N GLN A 390 14.28 18.13 -13.08
CA GLN A 390 15.49 18.43 -12.32
C GLN A 390 15.16 18.93 -10.90
N TRP A 391 14.32 19.95 -10.77
CA TRP A 391 13.98 20.52 -9.47
C TRP A 391 13.11 19.60 -8.62
N ALA A 392 12.22 18.81 -9.23
CA ALA A 392 11.51 17.73 -8.52
C ALA A 392 12.49 16.72 -7.91
N ARG A 393 13.57 16.36 -8.61
CA ARG A 393 14.63 15.49 -8.05
C ARG A 393 15.35 16.14 -6.88
N GLU A 394 15.70 17.41 -6.96
CA GLU A 394 16.39 18.11 -5.86
C GLU A 394 15.48 18.27 -4.61
N VAL A 395 14.18 18.58 -4.78
CA VAL A 395 13.19 18.54 -3.69
C VAL A 395 13.14 17.16 -3.02
N LYS A 396 13.03 16.08 -3.82
CA LYS A 396 13.00 14.70 -3.30
C LYS A 396 14.31 14.28 -2.61
N LYS A 397 15.45 14.70 -3.16
CA LYS A 397 16.80 14.48 -2.60
C LYS A 397 17.03 15.24 -1.30
N GLY A 398 16.32 16.36 -1.08
CA GLY A 398 16.23 17.04 0.21
C GLY A 398 15.47 16.26 1.29
N GLY A 399 14.94 15.06 0.99
CA GLY A 399 14.18 14.23 1.93
C GLY A 399 12.68 14.53 1.97
N ALA A 400 12.16 15.32 1.01
CA ALA A 400 10.75 15.65 0.94
C ALA A 400 9.95 14.67 0.07
N TYR A 401 8.76 14.29 0.53
CA TYR A 401 7.80 13.50 -0.24
C TYR A 401 6.98 14.44 -1.13
N VAL A 402 7.05 14.25 -2.45
CA VAL A 402 6.31 15.07 -3.42
C VAL A 402 5.06 14.33 -3.86
N PHE A 403 3.90 14.88 -3.54
CA PHE A 403 2.60 14.51 -4.11
C PHE A 403 2.33 15.39 -5.33
N ALA A 404 2.20 14.77 -6.51
CA ALA A 404 1.77 15.45 -7.73
C ALA A 404 0.28 15.20 -7.95
N ILE A 405 -0.51 16.25 -7.85
CA ILE A 405 -1.97 16.23 -8.01
C ILE A 405 -2.34 16.98 -9.27
N VAL A 406 -3.22 16.36 -10.06
CA VAL A 406 -3.71 16.90 -11.32
C VAL A 406 -4.72 18.03 -11.15
N GLY A 407 -4.43 19.14 -11.84
CA GLY A 407 -5.39 20.09 -12.36
C GLY A 407 -5.99 19.59 -13.68
N VAL A 408 -7.03 18.75 -13.58
CA VAL A 408 -8.27 18.87 -14.35
C VAL A 408 -8.16 19.56 -15.73
N GLY A 409 -8.11 18.77 -16.78
CA GLY A 409 -8.17 19.28 -18.15
C GLY A 409 -7.97 18.18 -19.18
N SER A 410 -8.04 18.56 -20.46
CA SER A 410 -7.70 17.69 -21.59
C SER A 410 -6.23 17.78 -22.04
N GLY A 411 -5.42 18.63 -21.39
CA GLY A 411 -4.01 18.89 -21.73
C GLY A 411 -2.98 18.19 -20.84
N ILE A 412 -3.40 17.27 -19.97
CA ILE A 412 -2.54 16.72 -18.91
C ILE A 412 -1.36 15.90 -19.48
N ASP A 413 -0.13 16.33 -19.21
CA ASP A 413 1.07 15.49 -19.43
C ASP A 413 1.32 14.59 -18.21
N ASN A 414 0.79 13.37 -18.30
CA ASN A 414 1.01 12.32 -17.29
C ASN A 414 2.49 11.92 -17.15
N ALA A 415 3.31 12.07 -18.20
CA ALA A 415 4.73 11.75 -18.11
C ALA A 415 5.46 12.80 -17.27
N GLU A 416 5.21 14.10 -17.48
CA GLU A 416 5.77 15.16 -16.62
C GLU A 416 5.34 14.98 -15.16
N LEU A 417 4.06 14.75 -14.88
CA LEU A 417 3.55 14.55 -13.52
C LEU A 417 4.20 13.34 -12.80
N MET A 418 4.49 12.27 -13.54
CA MET A 418 5.27 11.13 -13.01
C MET A 418 6.72 11.48 -12.68
N THR A 419 7.30 12.53 -13.29
CA THR A 419 8.62 13.04 -12.88
C THR A 419 8.56 13.90 -11.63
N ILE A 420 7.45 14.61 -11.41
CA ILE A 420 7.23 15.47 -10.23
C ILE A 420 7.03 14.62 -8.97
N GLY A 421 6.09 13.67 -9.01
CA GLY A 421 5.73 12.85 -7.85
C GLY A 421 6.86 11.96 -7.32
N SER A 422 6.78 11.58 -6.04
CA SER A 422 7.63 10.57 -5.43
C SER A 422 7.31 9.15 -5.93
N THR A 423 8.21 8.20 -5.69
CA THR A 423 8.07 6.81 -6.14
C THR A 423 7.55 5.90 -5.02
N PRO A 424 6.70 4.90 -5.34
CA PRO A 424 6.18 4.57 -6.66
C PRO A 424 5.03 5.50 -7.07
N ALA A 425 5.00 5.90 -8.36
CA ALA A 425 4.10 6.95 -8.85
C ALA A 425 2.61 6.72 -8.50
N LYS A 426 2.13 5.46 -8.50
CA LYS A 426 0.77 5.09 -8.09
C LYS A 426 0.32 5.57 -6.69
N ASP A 427 1.26 5.86 -5.79
CA ASP A 427 0.96 6.26 -4.41
C ASP A 427 1.07 7.79 -4.21
N PHE A 428 1.74 8.50 -5.13
CA PHE A 428 2.07 9.93 -5.03
C PHE A 428 1.59 10.80 -6.21
N VAL A 429 1.16 10.19 -7.32
CA VAL A 429 0.66 10.88 -8.52
C VAL A 429 -0.83 10.57 -8.66
N HIS A 430 -1.67 11.59 -8.47
CA HIS A 430 -3.13 11.44 -8.38
C HIS A 430 -3.84 12.27 -9.43
N THR A 431 -4.66 11.63 -10.27
CA THR A 431 -5.36 12.27 -11.38
C THR A 431 -6.84 12.50 -11.07
N VAL A 432 -7.38 13.70 -11.35
CA VAL A 432 -8.81 14.04 -11.16
C VAL A 432 -9.37 14.80 -12.35
N ASN A 433 -10.65 14.54 -12.66
CA ASN A 433 -11.29 15.01 -13.91
C ASN A 433 -12.07 16.33 -13.77
N SER A 434 -12.23 16.86 -12.55
CA SER A 434 -12.87 18.16 -12.28
C SER A 434 -12.28 18.79 -11.01
N TYR A 435 -12.24 20.12 -10.88
CA TYR A 435 -11.60 20.74 -9.69
C TYR A 435 -12.41 20.43 -8.42
N GLY A 436 -13.74 20.25 -8.55
CA GLY A 436 -14.58 19.73 -7.47
C GLY A 436 -14.25 18.29 -7.07
N ALA A 437 -13.65 17.49 -7.95
CA ALA A 437 -13.21 16.13 -7.64
C ALA A 437 -11.89 16.08 -6.84
N LEU A 438 -11.17 17.19 -6.62
CA LEU A 438 -10.04 17.22 -5.67
C LEU A 438 -10.46 16.76 -4.26
N GLN A 439 -11.71 16.96 -3.89
CA GLN A 439 -12.26 16.49 -2.61
C GLN A 439 -12.26 14.96 -2.47
N THR A 440 -12.30 14.17 -3.56
CA THR A 440 -12.28 12.70 -3.46
C THR A 440 -10.91 12.15 -3.02
N ILE A 441 -9.83 12.88 -3.32
CA ILE A 441 -8.47 12.53 -2.91
C ILE A 441 -8.04 13.23 -1.61
N LYS A 442 -8.89 14.08 -1.00
CA LYS A 442 -8.61 14.77 0.27
C LYS A 442 -8.16 13.80 1.37
N ASN A 443 -8.95 12.75 1.61
CA ASN A 443 -8.66 11.77 2.67
C ASN A 443 -7.43 10.90 2.32
N LEU A 444 -7.24 10.57 1.04
CA LEU A 444 -6.04 9.86 0.56
C LEU A 444 -4.78 10.69 0.81
N LEU A 445 -4.80 11.98 0.51
CA LEU A 445 -3.67 12.90 0.70
C LEU A 445 -3.44 13.22 2.17
N ALA A 446 -4.49 13.35 2.99
CA ALA A 446 -4.38 13.48 4.44
C ALA A 446 -3.65 12.27 5.04
N VAL A 447 -4.12 11.06 4.72
CA VAL A 447 -3.47 9.81 5.13
C VAL A 447 -2.03 9.76 4.59
N LYS A 448 -1.81 10.02 3.30
CA LYS A 448 -0.49 9.88 2.67
C LYS A 448 0.54 10.93 3.12
N ALA A 449 0.14 12.16 3.39
CA ALA A 449 1.00 13.18 3.99
C ALA A 449 1.42 12.79 5.42
N CYS A 450 0.53 12.17 6.19
CA CYS A 450 0.81 11.74 7.57
C CYS A 450 1.46 10.34 7.62
N GLU A 451 1.35 9.57 6.54
CA GLU A 451 2.15 8.39 6.20
C GLU A 451 3.50 8.73 5.53
N GLY A 452 3.90 10.01 5.45
CA GLY A 452 5.28 10.40 5.09
C GLY A 452 6.36 9.74 5.97
N GLU A 453 5.94 9.12 7.08
CA GLU A 453 6.79 8.33 7.97
C GLU A 453 6.53 6.80 7.89
N SER A 454 5.46 6.31 7.24
CA SER A 454 5.19 4.86 7.17
C SER A 454 6.11 4.13 6.18
N THR A 455 6.63 4.83 5.17
CA THR A 455 7.77 4.35 4.37
C THR A 455 9.10 4.41 5.13
N LEU A 456 9.18 5.20 6.21
CA LEU A 456 10.27 5.17 7.19
C LEU A 456 10.03 4.15 8.33
N SER A 457 8.82 3.58 8.47
CA SER A 457 8.49 2.58 9.50
C SER A 457 8.76 1.12 9.08
N ARG A 458 9.17 0.89 7.82
CA ARG A 458 9.91 -0.31 7.39
C ARG A 458 11.09 0.06 6.47
N GLY A 459 11.75 1.16 6.81
CA GLY A 459 12.84 1.75 6.02
C GLY A 459 13.76 2.70 6.78
N SER A 460 13.46 3.05 8.04
CA SER A 460 14.42 3.68 8.93
C SER A 460 15.41 2.63 9.42
N TYR A 461 16.40 2.34 8.58
CA TYR A 461 17.70 2.00 9.13
C TYR A 461 18.15 3.24 9.91
N ARG A 462 18.13 3.14 11.24
CA ARG A 462 18.58 4.23 12.11
C ARG A 462 19.97 4.66 11.65
N SER A 463 20.16 5.95 11.38
CA SER A 463 21.48 6.58 11.42
C SER A 463 21.94 6.72 12.88
N ASN A 464 21.97 5.59 13.59
CA ASN A 464 22.98 5.36 14.59
C ASN A 464 24.16 4.78 13.82
N THR A 465 25.30 5.45 13.89
CA THR A 465 26.63 4.84 13.67
C THR A 465 26.98 3.87 14.81
N ALA A 466 26.04 3.00 15.16
CA ALA A 466 26.31 1.72 15.77
C ALA A 466 26.51 0.74 14.62
N THR A 467 27.76 0.49 14.25
CA THR A 467 28.13 -0.54 13.27
C THR A 467 27.46 -1.85 13.66
N VAL A 468 26.53 -2.34 12.83
CA VAL A 468 25.88 -3.65 13.01
C VAL A 468 26.95 -4.72 12.81
N ASN A 469 27.57 -5.08 13.91
CA ASN A 469 28.75 -5.91 13.90
C ASN A 469 28.32 -7.37 13.90
N CYS A 470 28.11 -7.94 12.70
CA CYS A 470 27.79 -9.37 12.48
C CYS A 470 28.69 -10.33 13.30
N LYS A 471 29.91 -9.90 13.69
CA LYS A 471 30.81 -10.63 14.61
C LYS A 471 30.21 -10.95 15.99
N LYS A 472 29.11 -10.29 16.40
CA LYS A 472 28.37 -10.60 17.63
C LYS A 472 27.32 -11.70 17.48
N SER A 473 27.01 -12.15 16.26
CA SER A 473 26.05 -13.26 16.07
C SER A 473 26.61 -14.56 16.67
N PRO A 474 25.89 -15.25 17.56
CA PRO A 474 26.33 -16.51 18.15
C PRO A 474 26.15 -17.71 17.19
N ASP A 475 25.29 -17.58 16.17
CA ASP A 475 24.82 -18.71 15.37
C ASP A 475 25.66 -18.99 14.12
N ALA A 476 25.83 -20.27 13.83
CA ALA A 476 26.43 -20.74 12.60
C ALA A 476 25.48 -20.55 11.40
N ALA A 477 26.03 -20.10 10.26
CA ALA A 477 25.26 -19.83 9.04
C ALA A 477 26.01 -20.10 7.74
N ASP A 478 25.30 -20.54 6.71
CA ASP A 478 25.82 -20.72 5.35
C ASP A 478 25.22 -19.66 4.41
N VAL A 479 26.08 -18.84 3.79
CA VAL A 479 25.68 -17.75 2.88
C VAL A 479 26.20 -18.04 1.47
N MET A 480 25.31 -18.09 0.48
CA MET A 480 25.66 -18.27 -0.93
C MET A 480 25.38 -16.99 -1.70
N TYR A 481 26.41 -16.38 -2.27
CA TYR A 481 26.25 -15.32 -3.26
C TYR A 481 25.92 -15.94 -4.62
N ILE A 482 24.93 -15.37 -5.29
CA ILE A 482 24.45 -15.78 -6.61
C ILE A 482 24.48 -14.53 -7.46
N THR A 483 25.26 -14.48 -8.55
CA THR A 483 25.43 -13.23 -9.31
C THR A 483 25.19 -13.40 -10.80
N ASP A 484 24.28 -12.58 -11.35
CA ASP A 484 23.95 -12.50 -12.76
C ASP A 484 24.76 -11.39 -13.45
N PHE A 485 25.65 -11.77 -14.36
CA PHE A 485 26.48 -10.84 -15.15
C PHE A 485 26.06 -10.74 -16.62
N THR A 486 24.90 -11.29 -17.02
CA THR A 486 24.50 -11.40 -18.44
C THR A 486 24.45 -10.05 -19.16
N HIS A 487 24.16 -8.98 -18.43
CA HIS A 487 24.08 -7.61 -18.94
C HIS A 487 25.10 -6.65 -18.29
N ALA A 488 26.05 -7.16 -17.49
CA ALA A 488 26.96 -6.32 -16.72
C ALA A 488 28.19 -5.88 -17.53
N GLY A 489 28.49 -4.58 -17.51
CA GLY A 489 29.77 -4.06 -18.00
C GLY A 489 30.93 -4.50 -17.11
N GLY A 490 32.16 -4.49 -17.62
CA GLY A 490 33.35 -4.87 -16.84
C GLY A 490 33.60 -4.01 -15.58
N SER A 491 33.09 -2.77 -15.60
CA SER A 491 32.99 -1.88 -14.43
C SER A 491 32.04 -2.41 -13.36
N ASP A 492 30.89 -2.91 -13.77
CA ASP A 492 29.79 -3.35 -12.90
C ASP A 492 30.06 -4.74 -12.32
N VAL A 493 30.69 -5.62 -13.11
CA VAL A 493 31.27 -6.88 -12.62
C VAL A 493 32.28 -6.58 -11.51
N ARG A 494 33.22 -5.66 -11.73
CA ARG A 494 34.21 -5.28 -10.70
C ARG A 494 33.54 -4.69 -9.46
N ARG A 495 32.61 -3.74 -9.64
CA ARG A 495 31.86 -3.11 -8.54
C ARG A 495 31.05 -4.12 -7.72
N ASN A 496 30.44 -5.12 -8.37
CA ASN A 496 29.73 -6.21 -7.68
C ASN A 496 30.69 -7.10 -6.89
N LEU A 497 31.83 -7.49 -7.45
CA LEU A 497 32.80 -8.33 -6.76
C LEU A 497 33.47 -7.60 -5.58
N ASP A 498 33.73 -6.29 -5.71
CA ASP A 498 34.23 -5.46 -4.61
C ASP A 498 33.17 -5.28 -3.51
N LEU A 499 31.90 -5.09 -3.88
CA LEU A 499 30.76 -5.09 -2.94
C LEU A 499 30.67 -6.42 -2.17
N ILE A 500 30.70 -7.56 -2.86
CA ILE A 500 30.68 -8.91 -2.27
C ILE A 500 31.87 -9.13 -1.32
N LYS A 501 33.08 -8.70 -1.71
CA LYS A 501 34.29 -8.80 -0.86
C LYS A 501 34.16 -7.96 0.41
N ASN A 502 33.68 -6.73 0.30
CA ASN A 502 33.51 -5.82 1.44
C ASN A 502 32.44 -6.32 2.43
N VAL A 503 31.27 -6.75 1.92
CA VAL A 503 30.22 -7.40 2.73
C VAL A 503 30.79 -8.61 3.46
N THR A 504 31.52 -9.49 2.76
CA THR A 504 32.14 -10.68 3.35
C THR A 504 33.14 -10.36 4.46
N GLY A 505 33.88 -9.26 4.34
CA GLY A 505 34.76 -8.76 5.41
C GLY A 505 34.01 -8.39 6.71
N GLY A 506 32.76 -7.95 6.61
CA GLY A 506 31.90 -7.63 7.74
C GLY A 506 31.24 -8.85 8.40
N LEU A 507 31.00 -9.94 7.66
CA LEU A 507 30.26 -11.12 8.13
C LEU A 507 30.98 -11.97 9.20
N GLY A 508 32.29 -11.79 9.39
CA GLY A 508 33.05 -12.59 10.37
C GLY A 508 33.23 -14.06 9.96
N VAL A 509 33.48 -14.30 8.67
CA VAL A 509 33.76 -15.63 8.11
C VAL A 509 34.95 -16.31 8.80
N GLY A 510 34.73 -17.54 9.28
CA GLY A 510 35.76 -18.39 9.91
C GLY A 510 35.25 -19.18 11.12
N GLU A 511 36.13 -20.00 11.70
CA GLU A 511 35.94 -20.72 12.99
C GLU A 511 34.64 -21.55 13.10
N GLY A 512 34.09 -22.02 11.98
CA GLY A 512 32.82 -22.77 11.99
C GLY A 512 31.58 -21.91 12.27
N ARG A 513 31.67 -20.57 12.25
CA ARG A 513 30.53 -19.66 12.36
C ARG A 513 29.88 -19.45 10.99
N VAL A 514 30.28 -18.40 10.28
CA VAL A 514 29.77 -18.08 8.93
C VAL A 514 30.65 -18.72 7.86
N ARG A 515 30.03 -19.41 6.89
CA ARG A 515 30.67 -19.90 5.66
C ARG A 515 30.08 -19.20 4.45
N VAL A 516 30.91 -18.91 3.46
CA VAL A 516 30.54 -18.16 2.25
C VAL A 516 30.89 -18.92 0.98
N GLY A 517 29.99 -18.89 0.00
CA GLY A 517 30.18 -19.45 -1.34
C GLY A 517 29.71 -18.47 -2.42
N LEU A 518 30.03 -18.75 -3.68
CA LEU A 518 29.70 -17.90 -4.83
C LEU A 518 29.38 -18.76 -6.06
N THR A 519 28.36 -18.39 -6.83
CA THR A 519 28.06 -19.00 -8.14
C THR A 519 27.50 -17.95 -9.12
N SER A 520 27.81 -18.11 -10.41
CA SER A 520 27.47 -17.12 -11.45
C SER A 520 27.11 -17.75 -12.81
N ASN A 521 26.64 -16.96 -13.76
CA ASN A 521 26.23 -17.38 -15.10
C ASN A 521 27.22 -17.13 -16.23
N ASN A 522 28.48 -16.73 -15.96
CA ASN A 522 29.50 -16.34 -16.96
C ASN A 522 29.19 -14.99 -17.67
N CYS A 523 30.18 -14.23 -18.16
CA CYS A 523 31.43 -14.68 -18.78
C CYS A 523 32.52 -13.58 -18.77
N PRO A 524 33.83 -13.90 -18.75
CA PRO A 524 34.44 -15.01 -18.05
C PRO A 524 34.53 -14.66 -16.53
N ASP A 525 35.47 -15.24 -15.81
CA ASP A 525 36.12 -14.60 -14.65
C ASP A 525 35.51 -14.75 -13.24
N VAL A 526 34.59 -15.68 -12.99
CA VAL A 526 34.25 -16.09 -11.61
C VAL A 526 33.99 -17.59 -11.53
N GLY A 527 34.93 -18.32 -10.93
CA GLY A 527 34.75 -19.73 -10.60
C GLY A 527 33.69 -19.94 -9.50
N ASP A 528 33.01 -21.08 -9.55
CA ASP A 528 32.00 -21.47 -8.55
C ASP A 528 32.69 -21.83 -7.21
N ILE A 529 32.62 -20.94 -6.20
CA ILE A 529 33.22 -21.14 -4.88
C ILE A 529 32.27 -21.94 -3.98
N GLY A 530 32.71 -23.09 -3.49
CA GLY A 530 31.98 -23.90 -2.50
C GLY A 530 32.02 -23.29 -1.09
N LEU A 531 31.04 -23.63 -0.24
CA LEU A 531 30.94 -23.16 1.15
C LEU A 531 32.11 -23.64 2.03
N GLU A 532 32.79 -24.69 1.59
CA GLU A 532 33.93 -25.35 2.20
C GLU A 532 35.31 -24.77 1.80
N VAL A 533 35.35 -23.89 0.79
CA VAL A 533 36.62 -23.42 0.19
C VAL A 533 37.28 -22.31 1.02
N ALA A 534 36.49 -21.41 1.61
CA ALA A 534 37.00 -20.23 2.30
C ALA A 534 36.90 -20.36 3.83
N ASN A 535 38.06 -20.44 4.51
CA ASN A 535 38.15 -20.49 5.96
C ASN A 535 38.23 -19.11 6.64
N SER A 536 38.34 -18.04 5.84
CA SER A 536 38.28 -16.65 6.28
C SER A 536 37.77 -15.74 5.16
N ALA A 537 37.37 -14.50 5.50
CA ALA A 537 37.00 -13.50 4.49
C ALA A 537 38.17 -13.17 3.53
N LYS A 538 39.42 -13.30 3.99
CA LYS A 538 40.62 -13.13 3.16
C LYS A 538 40.78 -14.27 2.17
N ASP A 539 40.56 -15.52 2.60
CA ASP A 539 40.62 -16.69 1.72
C ASP A 539 39.52 -16.64 0.66
N PHE A 540 38.31 -16.19 1.04
CA PHE A 540 37.23 -15.94 0.08
C PHE A 540 37.62 -14.86 -0.94
N ALA A 541 38.10 -13.70 -0.48
CA ALA A 541 38.50 -12.61 -1.37
C ALA A 541 39.66 -12.99 -2.32
N ASN A 542 40.55 -13.89 -1.88
CA ASN A 542 41.60 -14.49 -2.71
C ASN A 542 41.08 -15.55 -3.69
N ALA A 543 40.05 -16.31 -3.33
CA ALA A 543 39.42 -17.33 -4.18
C ALA A 543 38.47 -16.74 -5.23
N VAL A 544 38.00 -15.49 -5.04
CA VAL A 544 37.30 -14.71 -6.08
C VAL A 544 38.33 -14.22 -7.13
N THR A 545 38.79 -15.16 -7.96
CA THR A 545 39.77 -14.95 -9.04
C THR A 545 39.14 -14.91 -10.42
N LEU A 546 39.72 -14.08 -11.30
CA LEU A 546 39.29 -13.89 -12.68
C LEU A 546 39.85 -14.99 -13.63
N SER A 547 39.07 -16.05 -13.90
CA SER A 547 39.26 -16.91 -15.09
C SER A 547 38.01 -17.69 -15.58
N GLY A 548 37.83 -17.85 -16.91
CA GLY A 548 37.10 -18.97 -17.56
C GLY A 548 35.67 -18.72 -18.07
N SER A 549 35.20 -19.42 -19.12
CA SER A 549 34.07 -19.01 -20.00
C SER A 549 32.93 -20.05 -20.22
N SER A 550 31.65 -19.58 -20.33
CA SER A 550 30.45 -20.24 -20.95
C SER A 550 29.10 -19.81 -20.30
N ALA A 551 28.28 -19.00 -20.98
CA ALA A 551 27.02 -18.45 -20.44
C ALA A 551 25.98 -19.51 -20.00
N THR A 552 25.36 -19.38 -18.83
CA THR A 552 24.27 -20.27 -18.34
C THR A 552 23.04 -19.51 -17.82
N PRO A 553 21.79 -19.95 -18.06
CA PRO A 553 20.60 -19.24 -17.55
C PRO A 553 20.57 -19.04 -16.02
N LEU A 554 20.01 -17.92 -15.54
CA LEU A 554 19.82 -17.60 -14.10
C LEU A 554 19.15 -18.75 -13.31
N THR A 555 18.19 -19.43 -13.93
CA THR A 555 17.52 -20.64 -13.42
C THR A 555 18.50 -21.76 -13.07
N ASN A 556 19.59 -21.92 -13.81
CA ASN A 556 20.62 -22.92 -13.55
C ASN A 556 21.52 -22.48 -12.39
N ILE A 557 21.90 -21.21 -12.29
CA ILE A 557 22.66 -20.70 -11.13
C ILE A 557 21.87 -20.93 -9.84
N LEU A 558 20.60 -20.51 -9.81
CA LEU A 558 19.73 -20.66 -8.64
C LEU A 558 19.57 -22.13 -8.22
N ASN A 559 19.50 -23.06 -9.18
CA ASN A 559 19.44 -24.49 -8.87
C ASN A 559 20.77 -25.08 -8.39
N ARG A 560 21.92 -24.62 -8.90
CA ARG A 560 23.26 -25.01 -8.39
C ARG A 560 23.50 -24.49 -6.98
N ALA A 561 23.19 -23.21 -6.74
CA ALA A 561 23.24 -22.61 -5.41
C ALA A 561 22.36 -23.36 -4.40
N ARG A 562 21.13 -23.71 -4.82
CA ARG A 562 20.22 -24.52 -4.01
C ARG A 562 20.80 -25.89 -3.68
N GLY A 563 21.46 -26.57 -4.62
CA GLY A 563 22.18 -27.82 -4.35
C GLY A 563 23.18 -27.65 -3.20
N LYS A 564 24.14 -26.73 -3.39
CA LYS A 564 25.16 -26.36 -2.40
C LYS A 564 24.63 -25.92 -1.04
N LEU A 565 23.45 -25.28 -0.97
CA LEU A 565 22.81 -24.84 0.27
C LEU A 565 21.91 -25.90 0.95
N THR A 566 21.45 -26.93 0.23
CA THR A 566 20.46 -27.90 0.77
C THR A 566 20.94 -29.35 0.79
N VAL A 567 22.01 -29.68 0.07
CA VAL A 567 22.57 -31.03 -0.01
C VAL A 567 23.87 -31.08 0.80
N VAL A 568 23.87 -31.83 1.90
CA VAL A 568 25.04 -31.96 2.80
C VAL A 568 26.28 -32.50 2.08
N LYS A 569 26.08 -33.38 1.09
CA LYS A 569 27.16 -33.91 0.22
C LYS A 569 27.75 -32.87 -0.74
N GLU A 570 27.08 -31.74 -0.94
CA GLU A 570 27.54 -30.59 -1.76
C GLU A 570 28.02 -29.42 -0.90
N GLY A 571 28.30 -29.68 0.38
CA GLY A 571 28.93 -28.73 1.31
C GLY A 571 28.00 -28.13 2.36
N ALA A 572 26.67 -28.25 2.25
CA ALA A 572 25.71 -27.66 3.20
C ALA A 572 25.85 -28.21 4.64
N ARG A 573 25.72 -27.36 5.66
CA ARG A 573 25.59 -27.81 7.06
C ARG A 573 24.13 -28.12 7.41
N GLU A 574 23.92 -29.06 8.32
CA GLU A 574 22.64 -29.30 8.98
C GLU A 574 22.47 -28.37 10.19
N GLY A 575 21.23 -28.02 10.53
CA GLY A 575 20.91 -27.22 11.72
C GLY A 575 21.30 -25.73 11.69
N VAL A 576 21.92 -25.23 10.61
CA VAL A 576 22.34 -23.82 10.48
C VAL A 576 21.36 -22.97 9.67
N LYS A 577 21.37 -21.65 9.88
CA LYS A 577 20.70 -20.69 8.99
C LYS A 577 21.34 -20.75 7.59
N ARG A 578 20.52 -20.61 6.54
CA ARG A 578 20.95 -20.69 5.14
C ARG A 578 20.38 -19.50 4.36
N LEU A 579 21.27 -18.75 3.73
CA LEU A 579 20.93 -17.51 3.05
C LEU A 579 21.49 -17.51 1.62
N ALA A 580 20.66 -17.09 0.67
CA ALA A 580 21.05 -16.86 -0.72
C ALA A 580 20.94 -15.36 -1.03
N VAL A 581 22.06 -14.73 -1.40
CA VAL A 581 22.11 -13.32 -1.76
C VAL A 581 22.28 -13.21 -3.28
N VAL A 582 21.22 -12.79 -3.96
CA VAL A 582 21.07 -12.83 -5.42
C VAL A 582 21.28 -11.44 -6.02
N PHE A 583 22.43 -11.22 -6.63
CA PHE A 583 22.71 -10.02 -7.41
C PHE A 583 22.19 -10.17 -8.84
N VAL A 584 21.42 -9.20 -9.30
CA VAL A 584 20.84 -9.16 -10.65
C VAL A 584 21.23 -7.85 -11.34
N HIS A 585 21.73 -7.94 -12.56
CA HIS A 585 22.12 -6.79 -13.37
C HIS A 585 21.30 -6.77 -14.68
N GLY A 586 20.65 -5.64 -14.97
CA GLY A 586 19.79 -5.46 -16.13
C GLY A 586 18.33 -5.95 -16.00
N PRO A 587 17.54 -5.86 -17.09
CA PRO A 587 16.14 -6.28 -17.11
C PRO A 587 16.05 -7.81 -17.10
N ILE A 588 15.30 -8.39 -16.17
CA ILE A 588 15.06 -9.84 -16.08
C ILE A 588 14.27 -10.35 -17.31
N GLY A 589 13.64 -9.45 -18.08
CA GLY A 589 12.97 -9.77 -19.34
C GLY A 589 13.88 -9.92 -20.58
N ASP A 590 15.11 -9.40 -20.57
CA ASP A 590 16.07 -9.54 -21.68
C ASP A 590 17.05 -10.71 -21.50
N LEU A 591 17.15 -11.23 -20.27
CA LEU A 591 17.41 -12.66 -20.10
C LEU A 591 16.34 -13.40 -20.92
N LYS A 592 16.72 -14.25 -21.88
CA LYS A 592 15.80 -15.04 -22.74
C LYS A 592 15.03 -16.14 -21.98
N LEU A 593 14.58 -15.84 -20.77
CA LEU A 593 13.82 -16.69 -19.89
C LEU A 593 12.35 -16.58 -20.28
N SER A 594 11.84 -17.62 -20.91
CA SER A 594 10.41 -17.79 -21.15
C SER A 594 9.63 -17.65 -19.82
N SER A 595 8.33 -17.35 -19.87
CA SER A 595 7.51 -17.27 -18.64
C SER A 595 7.55 -18.56 -17.79
N ARG A 596 7.88 -19.71 -18.42
CA ARG A 596 8.13 -20.99 -17.73
C ARG A 596 9.44 -21.01 -16.93
N GLU A 597 10.47 -20.30 -17.38
CA GLU A 597 11.76 -20.20 -16.70
C GLU A 597 11.70 -19.22 -15.53
N VAL A 598 10.99 -18.10 -15.64
CA VAL A 598 10.68 -17.22 -14.50
C VAL A 598 9.90 -18.00 -13.42
N LEU A 599 8.89 -18.80 -13.81
CA LEU A 599 8.17 -19.70 -12.89
C LEU A 599 9.09 -20.77 -12.26
N ARG A 600 10.10 -21.28 -12.97
CA ARG A 600 11.08 -22.23 -12.44
C ARG A 600 12.09 -21.59 -11.50
N ALA A 601 12.57 -20.36 -11.79
CA ALA A 601 13.39 -19.57 -10.88
C ALA A 601 12.62 -19.29 -9.58
N LYS A 602 11.38 -18.82 -9.70
CA LYS A 602 10.45 -18.63 -8.58
C LYS A 602 10.24 -19.93 -7.77
N SER A 603 10.08 -21.08 -8.44
CA SER A 603 9.97 -22.38 -7.77
C SER A 603 11.26 -22.87 -7.10
N ALA A 604 12.44 -22.44 -7.56
CA ALA A 604 13.72 -22.73 -6.93
C ALA A 604 13.96 -21.86 -5.68
N ALA A 605 13.59 -20.57 -5.75
CA ALA A 605 13.72 -19.62 -4.65
C ALA A 605 12.69 -19.85 -3.51
N ASN A 606 11.45 -20.24 -3.84
CA ASN A 606 10.37 -20.41 -2.86
C ASN A 606 10.35 -21.80 -2.18
N LYS A 607 11.51 -22.43 -1.94
CA LYS A 607 11.58 -23.72 -1.21
C LYS A 607 11.91 -23.51 0.27
N PRO A 608 11.25 -24.23 1.19
CA PRO A 608 11.47 -24.04 2.63
C PRO A 608 12.89 -24.42 3.05
N GLY A 609 13.47 -23.63 3.96
CA GLY A 609 14.79 -23.88 4.56
C GLY A 609 15.98 -23.12 3.95
N VAL A 610 15.73 -22.11 3.10
CA VAL A 610 16.71 -21.12 2.64
C VAL A 610 16.00 -19.76 2.56
N GLU A 611 16.60 -18.71 3.11
CA GLU A 611 16.14 -17.31 2.98
C GLU A 611 16.84 -16.61 1.80
N PHE A 612 16.21 -15.58 1.24
CA PHE A 612 16.70 -14.91 0.03
C PHE A 612 16.79 -13.39 0.20
N ILE A 613 17.86 -12.79 -0.32
CA ILE A 613 18.00 -11.33 -0.47
C ILE A 613 18.26 -11.06 -1.95
N PHE A 614 17.41 -10.28 -2.60
CA PHE A 614 17.59 -9.89 -3.99
C PHE A 614 18.18 -8.48 -4.08
N VAL A 615 19.26 -8.32 -4.82
CA VAL A 615 20.01 -7.07 -4.95
C VAL A 615 20.10 -6.69 -6.43
N GLY A 616 19.25 -5.74 -6.84
CA GLY A 616 19.31 -5.15 -8.17
C GLY A 616 20.44 -4.15 -8.29
N MET A 617 21.27 -4.26 -9.32
CA MET A 617 22.36 -3.33 -9.60
C MET A 617 22.21 -2.68 -10.97
N GLY A 618 22.25 -1.35 -11.02
CA GLY A 618 22.17 -0.59 -12.25
C GLY A 618 20.78 -0.02 -12.54
N ASP A 619 20.75 0.97 -13.41
CA ASP A 619 19.59 1.75 -13.82
C ASP A 619 18.57 0.96 -14.67
N THR A 620 19.00 -0.12 -15.30
CA THR A 620 18.19 -1.00 -16.17
C THR A 620 17.43 -2.10 -15.43
N VAL A 621 17.53 -2.19 -14.10
CA VAL A 621 16.86 -3.23 -13.31
C VAL A 621 15.38 -2.91 -13.03
N ASP A 622 14.48 -3.76 -13.51
CA ASP A 622 13.05 -3.67 -13.20
C ASP A 622 12.74 -4.26 -11.80
N GLU A 623 12.49 -3.35 -10.87
CA GLU A 623 12.06 -3.64 -9.50
C GLU A 623 10.78 -4.49 -9.44
N LYS A 624 9.85 -4.36 -10.40
CA LYS A 624 8.65 -5.22 -10.46
C LYS A 624 9.02 -6.67 -10.80
N GLN A 625 10.03 -6.88 -11.63
CA GLN A 625 10.51 -8.21 -11.98
C GLN A 625 11.26 -8.85 -10.79
N LEU A 626 12.04 -8.07 -10.03
CA LEU A 626 12.59 -8.52 -8.75
C LEU A 626 11.48 -8.89 -7.76
N GLN A 627 10.41 -8.10 -7.66
CA GLN A 627 9.26 -8.38 -6.77
C GLN A 627 8.48 -9.64 -7.20
N GLN A 628 8.44 -9.93 -8.50
CA GLN A 628 7.85 -11.16 -9.02
C GLN A 628 8.70 -12.40 -8.71
N LEU A 629 10.04 -12.27 -8.72
CA LEU A 629 10.98 -13.32 -8.34
C LEU A 629 10.96 -13.61 -6.82
N SER A 630 10.87 -12.57 -5.98
CA SER A 630 10.87 -12.71 -4.51
C SER A 630 9.69 -13.50 -3.95
N GLY A 631 8.54 -13.51 -4.64
CA GLY A 631 7.43 -14.43 -4.36
C GLY A 631 6.51 -14.02 -3.21
N GLU A 632 5.30 -13.60 -3.55
CA GLU A 632 4.29 -13.02 -2.64
C GLU A 632 3.67 -13.98 -1.61
N ARG A 633 4.25 -15.17 -1.36
CA ARG A 633 3.69 -16.16 -0.42
C ARG A 633 4.30 -16.13 0.98
N ASN A 634 5.44 -15.47 1.20
CA ASN A 634 5.93 -15.22 2.55
C ASN A 634 6.82 -13.95 2.61
N PRO A 635 6.23 -12.75 2.75
CA PRO A 635 6.97 -11.48 2.65
C PRO A 635 7.99 -11.24 3.77
N SER A 636 8.00 -12.07 4.83
CA SER A 636 8.97 -11.99 5.92
C SER A 636 10.34 -12.60 5.61
N THR A 637 10.44 -13.54 4.65
CA THR A 637 11.67 -14.30 4.36
C THR A 637 12.45 -13.83 3.12
N VAL A 638 12.05 -12.71 2.51
CA VAL A 638 12.74 -12.16 1.33
C VAL A 638 12.93 -10.66 1.44
N ARG A 639 14.18 -10.19 1.26
CA ARG A 639 14.55 -8.77 1.26
C ARG A 639 14.92 -8.29 -0.15
N MET A 640 14.82 -6.99 -0.39
CA MET A 640 15.14 -6.38 -1.68
C MET A 640 15.89 -5.07 -1.53
N LEU A 641 16.98 -4.94 -2.27
CA LEU A 641 17.77 -3.71 -2.43
C LEU A 641 17.91 -3.40 -3.92
N VAL A 642 17.88 -2.13 -4.32
CA VAL A 642 18.09 -1.73 -5.73
C VAL A 642 18.96 -0.47 -5.82
N ASP A 643 20.01 -0.51 -6.63
CA ASP A 643 20.91 0.62 -6.89
C ASP A 643 20.44 1.45 -8.10
N LYS A 644 19.59 2.45 -7.86
CA LYS A 644 19.06 3.34 -8.92
C LYS A 644 19.65 4.75 -8.88
N PRO A 645 19.87 5.40 -10.04
CA PRO A 645 20.23 6.82 -10.09
C PRO A 645 19.18 7.69 -9.38
N GLY A 646 19.60 8.43 -8.35
CA GLY A 646 18.73 9.28 -7.55
C GLY A 646 18.07 8.61 -6.33
N GLN A 647 18.42 7.35 -6.03
CA GLN A 647 18.17 6.74 -4.71
C GLN A 647 19.46 6.75 -3.86
N LEU A 648 19.37 6.31 -2.60
CA LEU A 648 20.53 5.97 -1.78
C LEU A 648 21.43 5.01 -2.56
N GLN A 649 22.71 5.34 -2.72
CA GLN A 649 23.66 4.42 -3.36
C GLN A 649 23.70 3.11 -2.59
N LEU A 650 23.69 1.99 -3.31
CA LEU A 650 23.85 0.67 -2.73
C LEU A 650 25.28 0.52 -2.17
N THR A 651 25.45 0.75 -0.88
CA THR A 651 26.71 0.56 -0.19
C THR A 651 26.85 -0.87 0.37
N TRP A 652 28.09 -1.26 0.68
CA TRP A 652 28.37 -2.54 1.32
C TRP A 652 27.83 -2.60 2.75
N GLU A 653 27.72 -1.48 3.47
CA GLU A 653 27.08 -1.45 4.78
C GLU A 653 25.59 -1.81 4.67
N ASN A 654 24.87 -1.26 3.68
CA ASN A 654 23.43 -1.54 3.49
C ASN A 654 23.16 -3.02 3.18
N VAL A 655 23.98 -3.63 2.33
CA VAL A 655 23.86 -5.07 2.01
C VAL A 655 24.25 -5.94 3.21
N LEU A 656 25.31 -5.57 3.94
CA LEU A 656 25.74 -6.27 5.16
C LEU A 656 24.67 -6.22 6.25
N ASN A 657 24.04 -5.06 6.43
CA ASN A 657 22.98 -4.82 7.41
C ASN A 657 21.79 -5.78 7.22
N GLU A 658 21.23 -5.86 6.00
CA GLU A 658 20.15 -6.81 5.67
C GLU A 658 20.55 -8.28 5.90
N ILE A 659 21.80 -8.63 5.60
CA ILE A 659 22.33 -9.97 5.89
C ILE A 659 22.42 -10.19 7.41
N CYS A 660 22.92 -9.22 8.18
CA CYS A 660 23.00 -9.33 9.63
C CYS A 660 21.62 -9.45 10.28
N GLU A 661 20.57 -8.76 9.80
CA GLU A 661 19.20 -8.95 10.29
C GLU A 661 18.66 -10.36 10.08
N VAL A 662 18.97 -11.00 8.94
CA VAL A 662 18.59 -12.39 8.69
C VAL A 662 19.39 -13.35 9.59
N LEU A 663 20.68 -13.08 9.79
CA LEU A 663 21.57 -13.98 10.51
C LEU A 663 21.46 -13.86 12.04
N VAL A 664 21.25 -12.68 12.60
CA VAL A 664 21.14 -12.44 14.05
C VAL A 664 19.70 -12.65 14.52
N PRO A 665 19.42 -13.45 15.57
CA PRO A 665 18.10 -13.47 16.21
C PRO A 665 17.79 -12.10 16.83
N LEU A 666 16.53 -11.63 16.70
CA LEU A 666 16.07 -10.50 17.49
C LEU A 666 16.10 -10.91 18.97
N GLU A 667 16.91 -10.23 19.80
CA GLU A 667 16.92 -10.45 21.26
C GLU A 667 15.55 -10.04 21.85
N GLU A 668 15.05 -10.84 22.80
CA GLU A 668 13.74 -10.67 23.47
C GLU A 668 13.66 -9.46 24.42
#